data_AF-A0A5C2RWR8-F1
#
_entry.id   AF-A0A5C2RWR8-F1
#
_cell.length_a   1.000
_cell.length_b   1.000
_cell.length_c   1.000
_cell.angle_alpha   90.00
_cell.angle_beta   90.00
_cell.angle_gamma   90.00
#
_symmetry.space_group_name_H-M   'P 1'
#
loop_
_entity.id
_entity.type
_entity.pdbx_description
1 polymer ?
#
loop_
_entity_poly.entity_id
_entity_poly.type
_entity_poly.pdbx_seq_one_letter_code
_entity_poly.pdbx_strand_id
1 'polypeptide(L)'
;MSTSSARFASIYDSLPPDVQRTIVEKQLIPLLDQVNKGKCKKVLASASKMQRRHAGIPVLDIKAKKREVNTLLDELHRDAKRSFVKERSHRSELLEQTVESVTSWLNDIWRVVYEHNVDFALAHECLLFTMNTLDQIGHGRASCRCAFTSMYVPIILKRRSGKVVKSWHVNGAHNIEEVLQFIWRDLFLSMLATGSQRQIKRIPEMLDDIEDLLGWSALEKLLYGGRKCPHDIDDIDDEISVLSDVDEDEDAYTDEDSDLDAPIDNHDWLPKVPETPSPSHAKHWSSRISNQMWSFRKHVHAAMMSVFKINPSLRLYSAILANSTDPETTAAELMTFLNEMAPSCPEVFAAALDIHSLERNTITLASLLTSYSHLIRPRDAVIYQSAVTTLGGDPFQQQRALEIIEKELLDTTNAVRAALLNSFSLLNTSENKTEIEQILKLRPSAAGRQDRIERWVDAVVTPGTNTPNPMAFAAMVMGLPIVPALDGSEDADPLGYLDLDPTDPDMEDLRDEFRPRLKQRFEGWADAGIAVKGGPAVLVKVYRELTKSMPWLRASDVVEEMLSRLAEKPSKQYLIDAVDALSAFVKVQRRKLSAAKSEQKRRAAAATQTSTPSPAAAPSVPAFTFTVPPAPEAAEAEAGDERPETPPPPLEPVTPAPAPLFTFYTGAVPGPGDAGAGTMYGGGIEDVD
;
A
#
# COMPACT_ATOMS: atom_id res chain seq x y z
N MET A 1 27.09 -33.25 -31.85
CA MET A 1 28.24 -32.75 -32.64
C MET A 1 28.03 -31.28 -32.91
N SER A 2 28.81 -30.38 -32.27
CA SER A 2 28.75 -28.94 -32.56
C SER A 2 29.30 -28.71 -33.97
N THR A 3 28.52 -28.09 -34.85
CA THR A 3 28.97 -27.73 -36.20
C THR A 3 30.08 -26.68 -36.09
N SER A 4 31.09 -26.73 -36.97
CA SER A 4 32.20 -25.77 -36.95
C SER A 4 31.75 -24.30 -36.97
N SER A 5 30.57 -24.01 -37.53
CA SER A 5 29.94 -22.70 -37.50
C SER A 5 29.49 -22.27 -36.10
N ALA A 6 28.91 -23.16 -35.30
CA ALA A 6 28.49 -22.86 -33.93
C ALA A 6 29.71 -22.58 -33.02
N ARG A 7 30.80 -23.34 -33.22
CA ARG A 7 32.07 -23.09 -32.53
C ARG A 7 32.69 -21.74 -32.95
N PHE A 8 32.69 -21.42 -34.24
CA PHE A 8 33.19 -20.13 -34.73
C PHE A 8 32.37 -18.96 -34.16
N ALA A 9 31.04 -19.03 -34.20
CA ALA A 9 30.17 -17.99 -33.65
C ALA A 9 30.43 -17.76 -32.16
N SER A 10 30.53 -18.84 -31.37
CA SER A 10 30.86 -18.73 -29.94
C SER A 10 32.22 -18.08 -29.68
N ILE A 11 33.23 -18.35 -30.50
CA ILE A 11 34.54 -17.70 -30.38
C ILE A 11 34.42 -16.23 -30.80
N TYR A 12 33.83 -15.96 -31.96
CA TYR A 12 33.66 -14.61 -32.50
C TYR A 12 32.94 -13.69 -31.51
N ASP A 13 31.82 -14.15 -30.93
CA ASP A 13 31.01 -13.38 -29.97
C ASP A 13 31.71 -13.11 -28.63
N SER A 14 32.76 -13.89 -28.31
CA SER A 14 33.59 -13.70 -27.10
C SER A 14 34.70 -12.67 -27.29
N LEU A 15 34.99 -12.27 -28.52
CA LEU A 15 36.08 -11.34 -28.83
C LEU A 15 35.64 -9.88 -28.67
N PRO A 16 36.56 -8.96 -28.31
CA PRO A 16 36.28 -7.53 -28.33
C PRO A 16 35.85 -7.02 -29.72
N PRO A 17 35.02 -5.96 -29.81
CA PRO A 17 34.51 -5.44 -31.10
C PRO A 17 35.60 -5.10 -32.12
N ASP A 18 36.75 -4.57 -31.67
CA ASP A 18 37.87 -4.24 -32.57
C ASP A 18 38.51 -5.49 -33.18
N VAL A 19 38.57 -6.58 -32.40
CA VAL A 19 39.10 -7.87 -32.86
C VAL A 19 38.09 -8.57 -33.77
N GLN A 20 36.80 -8.50 -33.44
CA GLN A 20 35.71 -8.96 -34.30
C GLN A 20 35.77 -8.28 -35.68
N ARG A 21 35.86 -6.95 -35.71
CA ARG A 21 36.03 -6.17 -36.93
C ARG A 21 37.29 -6.60 -37.69
N THR A 22 38.42 -6.76 -37.00
CA THR A 22 39.67 -7.21 -37.62
C THR A 22 39.54 -8.60 -38.25
N ILE A 23 38.83 -9.54 -37.61
CA ILE A 23 38.57 -10.88 -38.16
C ILE A 23 37.65 -10.77 -39.39
N VAL A 24 36.60 -9.96 -39.33
CA VAL A 24 35.73 -9.73 -40.48
C VAL A 24 36.55 -9.18 -41.65
N GLU A 25 37.29 -8.10 -41.42
CA GLU A 25 38.04 -7.39 -42.45
C GLU A 25 39.17 -8.21 -43.06
N LYS A 26 39.98 -8.88 -42.22
CA LYS A 26 41.20 -9.56 -42.68
C LYS A 26 41.00 -11.03 -43.03
N GLN A 27 39.98 -11.68 -42.47
CA GLN A 27 39.77 -13.12 -42.66
C GLN A 27 38.47 -13.41 -43.40
N LEU A 28 37.33 -12.88 -42.97
CA LEU A 28 36.03 -13.25 -43.54
C LEU A 28 35.74 -12.56 -44.88
N ILE A 29 36.09 -11.28 -45.06
CA ILE A 29 35.88 -10.57 -46.32
C ILE A 29 36.69 -11.20 -47.47
N PRO A 30 38.01 -11.48 -47.34
CA PRO A 30 38.77 -12.14 -48.40
C PRO A 30 38.26 -13.55 -48.75
N LEU A 31 37.64 -14.24 -47.80
CA LEU A 31 37.02 -15.54 -48.07
C LEU A 31 35.81 -15.41 -48.99
N LEU A 32 35.09 -14.28 -49.01
CA LEU A 32 33.98 -14.06 -49.95
C LEU A 32 34.43 -14.08 -51.40
N ASP A 33 35.65 -13.61 -51.69
CA ASP A 33 36.24 -13.64 -53.04
C ASP A 33 36.57 -15.07 -53.50
N GLN A 34 36.73 -16.00 -52.55
CA GLN A 34 37.03 -17.41 -52.81
C GLN A 34 35.78 -18.29 -52.90
N VAL A 35 34.63 -17.82 -52.41
CA VAL A 35 33.35 -18.56 -52.53
C VAL A 35 32.82 -18.49 -53.96
N ASN A 36 32.10 -19.51 -54.41
CA ASN A 36 31.43 -19.48 -55.71
C ASN A 36 30.57 -18.21 -55.91
N LYS A 37 30.57 -17.67 -57.13
CA LYS A 37 29.87 -16.40 -57.47
C LYS A 37 28.39 -16.39 -57.05
N GLY A 38 27.73 -17.55 -57.11
CA GLY A 38 26.33 -17.70 -56.69
C GLY A 38 26.10 -17.46 -55.20
N LYS A 39 26.93 -18.04 -54.31
CA LYS A 39 26.80 -17.79 -52.85
C LYS A 39 27.29 -16.38 -52.49
N CYS A 40 28.36 -15.89 -53.13
CA CYS A 40 28.80 -14.50 -52.94
C CYS A 40 27.68 -13.51 -53.25
N LYS A 41 26.98 -13.65 -54.39
CA LYS A 41 25.83 -12.80 -54.75
C LYS A 41 24.70 -12.90 -53.72
N LYS A 42 24.44 -14.09 -53.17
CA LYS A 42 23.44 -14.27 -52.09
C LYS A 42 23.83 -13.57 -50.79
N VAL A 43 25.10 -13.67 -50.38
CA VAL A 43 25.61 -12.98 -49.18
C VAL A 43 25.55 -11.47 -49.36
N LEU A 44 25.99 -10.94 -50.50
CA LEU A 44 25.91 -9.51 -50.80
C LEU A 44 24.45 -9.02 -50.85
N ALA A 45 23.54 -9.77 -51.48
CA ALA A 45 22.12 -9.43 -51.50
C ALA A 45 21.53 -9.40 -50.07
N SER A 46 21.90 -10.36 -49.21
CA SER A 46 21.51 -10.37 -47.80
C SER A 46 22.07 -9.17 -47.04
N ALA A 47 23.35 -8.84 -47.23
CA ALA A 47 23.98 -7.68 -46.61
C ALA A 47 23.33 -6.37 -47.08
N SER A 48 23.03 -6.22 -48.38
CA SER A 48 22.30 -5.06 -48.91
C SER A 48 20.87 -4.98 -48.36
N LYS A 49 20.17 -6.12 -48.19
CA LYS A 49 18.85 -6.14 -47.54
C LYS A 49 18.93 -5.67 -46.09
N MET A 50 19.93 -6.13 -45.33
CA MET A 50 20.17 -5.66 -43.95
C MET A 50 20.53 -4.17 -43.92
N GLN A 51 21.42 -3.70 -44.80
CA GLN A 51 21.78 -2.30 -44.90
C GLN A 51 20.56 -1.41 -45.17
N ARG A 52 19.67 -1.81 -46.07
CA ARG A 52 18.41 -1.07 -46.34
C ARG A 52 17.47 -1.09 -45.14
N ARG A 53 17.34 -2.23 -44.46
CA ARG A 53 16.52 -2.39 -43.25
C ARG A 53 16.96 -1.44 -42.13
N HIS A 54 18.26 -1.27 -41.95
CA HIS A 54 18.83 -0.39 -40.92
C HIS A 54 19.24 0.99 -41.44
N ALA A 55 18.82 1.35 -42.66
CA ALA A 55 19.06 2.69 -43.19
C ALA A 55 18.27 3.71 -42.36
N GLY A 56 18.95 4.75 -41.87
CA GLY A 56 18.32 5.79 -41.06
C GLY A 56 18.03 5.38 -39.61
N ILE A 57 18.72 4.34 -39.10
CA ILE A 57 18.67 4.01 -37.68
C ILE A 57 19.11 5.21 -36.82
N PRO A 58 18.30 5.63 -35.82
CA PRO A 58 18.73 6.65 -34.88
C PRO A 58 19.97 6.22 -34.10
N VAL A 59 20.89 7.15 -33.85
CA VAL A 59 22.10 6.88 -33.07
C VAL A 59 21.82 7.19 -31.61
N LEU A 60 21.78 6.16 -30.75
CA LEU A 60 21.60 6.32 -29.31
C LEU A 60 22.93 6.67 -28.62
N ASP A 61 23.34 7.94 -28.69
CA ASP A 61 24.54 8.41 -27.97
C ASP A 61 24.21 8.80 -26.53
N ILE A 62 24.14 7.80 -25.65
CA ILE A 62 23.90 7.99 -24.21
C ILE A 62 24.95 8.90 -23.55
N LYS A 63 26.19 8.94 -24.06
CA LYS A 63 27.26 9.77 -23.48
C LYS A 63 27.07 11.24 -23.84
N ALA A 64 26.69 11.54 -25.09
CA ALA A 64 26.30 12.89 -25.47
C ALA A 64 25.06 13.34 -24.70
N LYS A 65 24.05 12.48 -24.60
CA LYS A 65 22.81 12.81 -23.88
C LYS A 65 23.03 13.05 -22.39
N LYS A 66 23.83 12.22 -21.72
CA LYS A 66 24.24 12.43 -20.32
C LYS A 66 24.93 13.78 -20.11
N ARG A 67 25.83 14.18 -21.01
CA ARG A 67 26.52 15.48 -20.91
C ARG A 67 25.55 16.66 -21.07
N GLU A 68 24.67 16.59 -22.05
CA GLU A 68 23.64 17.62 -22.30
C GLU A 68 22.74 17.79 -21.06
N VAL A 69 22.11 16.70 -20.62
CA VAL A 69 21.17 16.71 -19.49
C VAL A 69 21.85 17.09 -18.18
N ASN A 70 23.05 16.55 -17.89
CA ASN A 70 23.78 16.92 -16.67
C ASN A 70 24.15 18.41 -16.66
N THR A 71 24.41 19.01 -17.84
CA THR A 71 24.65 20.46 -17.92
C THR A 71 23.38 21.24 -17.55
N LEU A 72 22.21 20.80 -18.03
CA LEU A 72 20.93 21.42 -17.67
C LEU A 72 20.60 21.26 -16.18
N LEU A 73 20.87 20.08 -15.61
CA LEU A 73 20.69 19.83 -14.17
C LEU A 73 21.64 20.69 -13.32
N ASP A 74 22.91 20.82 -13.73
CA ASP A 74 23.86 21.72 -13.07
C ASP A 74 23.42 23.18 -13.11
N GLU A 75 22.85 23.63 -14.23
CA GLU A 75 22.26 24.96 -14.37
C GLU A 75 21.04 25.14 -13.48
N LEU A 76 20.16 24.14 -13.41
CA LEU A 76 19.00 24.11 -12.53
C LEU A 76 19.42 24.23 -11.05
N HIS A 77 20.47 23.50 -10.64
CA HIS A 77 21.04 23.59 -9.30
C HIS A 77 21.70 24.95 -9.02
N ARG A 78 22.33 25.57 -10.02
CA ARG A 78 22.90 26.93 -9.89
C ARG A 78 21.80 27.99 -9.79
N ASP A 79 20.74 27.89 -10.58
CA ASP A 79 19.58 28.81 -10.52
C ASP A 79 18.87 28.73 -9.16
N ALA A 80 18.70 27.50 -8.65
CA ALA A 80 18.16 27.29 -7.30
C ALA A 80 18.97 28.05 -6.23
N LYS A 81 20.31 28.10 -6.35
CA LYS A 81 21.17 28.87 -5.42
C LYS A 81 21.09 30.39 -5.65
N ARG A 82 20.97 30.84 -6.91
CA ARG A 82 20.92 32.27 -7.26
C ARG A 82 19.60 32.94 -6.89
N SER A 83 18.49 32.22 -7.03
CA SER A 83 17.15 32.75 -6.73
C SER A 83 16.99 33.20 -5.27
N PHE A 84 17.77 32.63 -4.33
CA PHE A 84 17.86 33.11 -2.94
C PHE A 84 18.40 34.55 -2.81
N VAL A 85 19.14 35.06 -3.80
CA VAL A 85 19.83 36.37 -3.76
C VAL A 85 19.02 37.46 -4.50
N LYS A 86 17.71 37.26 -4.72
CA LYS A 86 16.74 38.17 -5.38
C LYS A 86 16.79 38.25 -6.93
N GLU A 87 17.45 37.33 -7.61
CA GLU A 87 17.30 37.20 -9.08
C GLU A 87 16.00 36.43 -9.42
N ARG A 88 15.33 36.80 -10.53
CA ARG A 88 14.17 36.06 -11.05
C ARG A 88 14.65 34.67 -11.46
N SER A 89 14.09 33.63 -10.85
CA SER A 89 14.45 32.24 -11.15
C SER A 89 14.06 31.85 -12.58
N HIS A 90 14.97 31.19 -13.28
CA HIS A 90 14.74 30.59 -14.61
C HIS A 90 14.36 29.10 -14.52
N ARG A 91 14.01 28.63 -13.33
CA ARG A 91 13.73 27.22 -13.03
C ARG A 91 12.74 26.56 -13.99
N SER A 92 11.60 27.21 -14.27
CA SER A 92 10.56 26.60 -15.12
C SER A 92 11.07 26.30 -16.52
N GLU A 93 11.85 27.20 -17.10
CA GLU A 93 12.42 27.05 -18.44
C GLU A 93 13.48 25.95 -18.45
N LEU A 94 14.38 25.91 -17.45
CA LEU A 94 15.38 24.85 -17.32
C LEU A 94 14.75 23.47 -17.12
N LEU A 95 13.67 23.39 -16.33
CA LEU A 95 12.90 22.16 -16.16
C LEU A 95 12.27 21.70 -17.48
N GLU A 96 11.61 22.61 -18.19
CA GLU A 96 10.98 22.32 -19.49
C GLU A 96 12.01 21.86 -20.51
N GLN A 97 13.15 22.55 -20.63
CA GLN A 97 14.24 22.16 -21.53
C GLN A 97 14.82 20.78 -21.17
N THR A 98 14.96 20.47 -19.88
CA THR A 98 15.46 19.16 -19.45
C THR A 98 14.47 18.06 -19.80
N VAL A 99 13.18 18.27 -19.55
CA VAL A 99 12.11 17.32 -19.86
C VAL A 99 11.94 17.15 -21.37
N GLU A 100 11.94 18.23 -22.15
CA GLU A 100 11.91 18.19 -23.62
C GLU A 100 13.12 17.45 -24.20
N SER A 101 14.30 17.68 -23.64
CA SER A 101 15.54 17.01 -24.04
C SER A 101 15.43 15.49 -23.88
N VAL A 102 14.91 14.99 -22.75
CA VAL A 102 14.76 13.53 -22.55
C VAL A 102 13.57 12.93 -23.31
N THR A 103 12.46 13.66 -23.42
CA THR A 103 11.23 13.16 -24.06
C THR A 103 11.33 13.10 -25.58
N SER A 104 12.01 14.06 -26.20
CA SER A 104 12.31 14.02 -27.65
C SER A 104 13.12 12.79 -28.06
N TRP A 105 13.90 12.22 -27.14
CA TRP A 105 14.73 11.05 -27.38
C TRP A 105 13.95 9.73 -27.36
N LEU A 106 12.76 9.70 -26.75
CA LEU A 106 11.97 8.48 -26.57
C LEU A 106 11.54 7.84 -27.90
N ASN A 107 11.22 8.66 -28.91
CA ASN A 107 10.87 8.16 -30.23
C ASN A 107 12.04 7.44 -30.92
N ASP A 108 13.26 7.94 -30.73
CA ASP A 108 14.45 7.33 -31.30
C ASP A 108 14.78 6.00 -30.63
N ILE A 109 14.68 5.94 -29.30
CA ILE A 109 14.83 4.70 -28.52
C ILE A 109 13.81 3.67 -29.00
N TRP A 110 12.53 4.05 -29.10
CA TRP A 110 11.46 3.17 -29.54
C TRP A 110 11.70 2.63 -30.97
N ARG A 111 12.09 3.49 -31.92
CA ARG A 111 12.41 3.07 -33.30
C ARG A 111 13.56 2.06 -33.36
N VAL A 112 14.61 2.26 -32.57
CA VAL A 112 15.77 1.35 -32.52
C VAL A 112 15.35 -0.05 -32.08
N VAL A 113 14.52 -0.16 -31.03
CA VAL A 113 14.11 -1.46 -30.50
C VAL A 113 12.99 -2.11 -31.30
N TYR A 114 11.99 -1.35 -31.72
CA TYR A 114 10.77 -1.89 -32.35
C TYR A 114 10.92 -2.06 -33.87
N GLU A 115 11.34 -1.01 -34.58
CA GLU A 115 11.45 -1.05 -36.04
C GLU A 115 12.75 -1.74 -36.47
N HIS A 116 13.87 -1.34 -35.87
CA HIS A 116 15.18 -1.86 -36.25
C HIS A 116 15.56 -3.16 -35.53
N ASN A 117 14.98 -3.45 -34.36
CA ASN A 117 15.23 -4.70 -33.62
C ASN A 117 16.73 -4.90 -33.28
N VAL A 118 17.41 -3.84 -32.84
CA VAL A 118 18.84 -3.87 -32.47
C VAL A 118 19.08 -3.09 -31.18
N ASP A 119 20.29 -3.22 -30.62
CA ASP A 119 20.78 -2.45 -29.48
C ASP A 119 19.87 -2.41 -28.25
N PHE A 120 19.10 -3.47 -28.00
CA PHE A 120 18.11 -3.51 -26.92
C PHE A 120 18.68 -3.17 -25.53
N ALA A 121 19.91 -3.60 -25.23
CA ALA A 121 20.55 -3.30 -23.95
C ALA A 121 20.88 -1.81 -23.81
N LEU A 122 21.42 -1.20 -24.87
CA LEU A 122 21.70 0.24 -24.87
C LEU A 122 20.39 1.03 -24.79
N ALA A 123 19.36 0.62 -25.51
CA ALA A 123 18.03 1.25 -25.41
C ALA A 123 17.46 1.17 -23.99
N HIS A 124 17.62 0.04 -23.30
CA HIS A 124 17.24 -0.09 -21.90
C HIS A 124 18.04 0.84 -20.98
N GLU A 125 19.37 0.92 -21.14
CA GLU A 125 20.20 1.89 -20.41
C GLU A 125 19.76 3.34 -20.66
N CYS A 126 19.34 3.67 -21.88
CA CYS A 126 18.81 4.99 -22.21
C CYS A 126 17.49 5.28 -21.48
N LEU A 127 16.59 4.29 -21.38
CA LEU A 127 15.32 4.43 -20.65
C LEU A 127 15.55 4.57 -19.13
N LEU A 128 16.45 3.77 -18.56
CA LEU A 128 16.87 3.91 -17.16
C LEU A 128 17.47 5.31 -16.90
N PHE A 129 18.28 5.82 -17.81
CA PHE A 129 18.84 7.17 -17.69
C PHE A 129 17.75 8.25 -17.71
N THR A 130 16.77 8.14 -18.62
CA THR A 130 15.63 9.06 -18.65
C THR A 130 14.86 9.04 -17.34
N MET A 131 14.56 7.86 -16.80
CA MET A 131 13.82 7.76 -15.54
C MET A 131 14.61 8.33 -14.36
N ASN A 132 15.90 7.99 -14.23
CA ASN A 132 16.78 8.56 -13.21
C ASN A 132 16.86 10.10 -13.29
N THR A 133 16.83 10.66 -14.51
CA THR A 133 16.81 12.11 -14.71
C THR A 133 15.50 12.72 -14.17
N LEU A 134 14.36 12.13 -14.50
CA LEU A 134 13.05 12.58 -14.01
C LEU A 134 12.96 12.48 -12.49
N ASP A 135 13.49 11.40 -11.91
CA ASP A 135 13.53 11.19 -10.47
C ASP A 135 14.39 12.26 -9.75
N GLN A 136 15.59 12.55 -10.28
CA GLN A 136 16.46 13.61 -9.75
C GLN A 136 15.79 14.99 -9.77
N ILE A 137 15.00 15.27 -10.82
CA ILE A 137 14.22 16.51 -10.92
C ILE A 137 13.11 16.53 -9.85
N GLY A 138 12.38 15.43 -9.67
CA GLY A 138 11.27 15.31 -8.71
C GLY A 138 11.71 15.36 -7.24
N HIS A 139 12.91 14.86 -6.93
CA HIS A 139 13.50 14.82 -5.58
C HIS A 139 14.47 15.97 -5.27
N GLY A 140 14.64 16.93 -6.17
CA GLY A 140 15.53 18.08 -5.96
C GLY A 140 15.11 18.95 -4.75
N ARG A 141 16.00 19.12 -3.77
CA ARG A 141 15.79 19.75 -2.44
C ARG A 141 15.33 21.22 -2.41
N ALA A 142 15.14 21.91 -3.54
CA ALA A 142 15.21 23.38 -3.56
C ALA A 142 13.93 24.16 -3.92
N SER A 143 12.74 23.54 -4.03
CA SER A 143 11.49 24.30 -4.32
C SER A 143 10.20 23.47 -4.34
N CYS A 144 9.04 24.14 -4.41
CA CYS A 144 7.72 23.59 -4.79
C CYS A 144 7.84 22.58 -5.96
N ARG A 145 7.29 21.36 -5.79
CA ARG A 145 7.14 20.34 -6.85
C ARG A 145 6.14 20.73 -7.94
N CYS A 146 5.42 21.82 -7.72
CA CYS A 146 4.26 22.29 -8.46
C CYS A 146 4.54 22.44 -9.96
N ALA A 147 5.69 23.01 -10.35
CA ALA A 147 6.08 23.13 -11.76
C ALA A 147 6.33 21.77 -12.44
N PHE A 148 6.85 20.79 -11.71
CA PHE A 148 7.08 19.43 -12.22
C PHE A 148 5.78 18.63 -12.31
N THR A 149 4.88 18.78 -11.33
CA THR A 149 3.59 18.06 -11.30
C THR A 149 2.53 18.64 -12.23
N SER A 150 2.61 19.92 -12.59
CA SER A 150 1.65 20.60 -13.49
C SER A 150 2.15 20.82 -14.92
N MET A 151 3.37 20.39 -15.25
CA MET A 151 3.95 20.57 -16.59
C MET A 151 3.17 19.78 -17.64
N TYR A 152 2.71 20.43 -18.70
CA TYR A 152 2.13 19.74 -19.85
C TYR A 152 3.23 19.24 -20.79
N VAL A 153 3.25 17.92 -21.07
CA VAL A 153 4.28 17.28 -21.88
C VAL A 153 3.65 16.45 -22.99
N PRO A 154 3.61 16.95 -24.24
CA PRO A 154 3.13 16.19 -25.38
C PRO A 154 4.22 15.24 -25.88
N ILE A 155 3.93 13.94 -25.91
CA ILE A 155 4.88 12.92 -26.41
C ILE A 155 4.21 12.18 -27.56
N ILE A 156 4.92 12.02 -28.69
CA ILE A 156 4.39 11.34 -29.87
C ILE A 156 5.42 10.35 -30.39
N LEU A 157 5.05 9.06 -30.42
CA LEU A 157 5.83 8.03 -31.09
C LEU A 157 5.38 7.92 -32.55
N LYS A 158 6.33 7.97 -33.47
CA LYS A 158 6.08 7.94 -34.92
C LYS A 158 6.95 6.87 -35.59
N ARG A 159 6.34 6.11 -36.49
CA ARG A 159 7.07 5.18 -37.37
C ARG A 159 8.05 5.92 -38.27
N ARG A 160 9.01 5.22 -38.88
CA ARG A 160 9.89 5.80 -39.92
C ARG A 160 9.12 6.45 -41.07
N SER A 161 7.93 5.94 -41.41
CA SER A 161 7.03 6.54 -42.41
C SER A 161 6.44 7.88 -42.00
N GLY A 162 6.57 8.27 -40.72
CA GLY A 162 5.94 9.45 -40.14
C GLY A 162 4.56 9.17 -39.52
N LYS A 163 3.98 7.98 -39.74
CA LYS A 163 2.70 7.58 -39.15
C LYS A 163 2.79 7.55 -37.62
N VAL A 164 1.83 8.19 -36.96
CA VAL A 164 1.73 8.19 -35.49
C VAL A 164 1.37 6.78 -35.01
N VAL A 165 2.09 6.31 -34.00
CA VAL A 165 1.84 5.03 -33.34
C VAL A 165 0.97 5.23 -32.12
N LYS A 166 1.38 6.18 -31.27
CA LYS A 166 0.65 6.60 -30.08
C LYS A 166 1.09 8.01 -29.70
N SER A 167 0.15 8.80 -29.20
CA SER A 167 0.38 10.13 -28.64
C SER A 167 -0.09 10.17 -27.20
N TRP A 168 0.66 10.87 -26.36
CA TRP A 168 0.32 11.12 -24.96
C TRP A 168 0.28 12.62 -24.72
N HIS A 169 -0.67 13.04 -23.89
CA HIS A 169 -0.84 14.41 -23.43
C HIS A 169 -0.73 14.39 -21.92
N VAL A 170 0.52 14.33 -21.44
CA VAL A 170 0.81 14.03 -20.04
C VAL A 170 0.77 15.32 -19.23
N ASN A 171 -0.03 15.34 -18.17
CA ASN A 171 -0.01 16.39 -17.16
C ASN A 171 0.94 15.97 -16.03
N GLY A 172 2.04 16.70 -15.87
CA GLY A 172 3.12 16.44 -14.94
C GLY A 172 4.18 15.50 -15.49
N ALA A 173 5.45 15.87 -15.34
CA ALA A 173 6.57 15.09 -15.85
C ALA A 173 6.77 13.74 -15.10
N HIS A 174 6.19 13.57 -13.90
CA HIS A 174 6.15 12.28 -13.21
C HIS A 174 5.36 11.22 -13.98
N ASN A 175 4.34 11.61 -14.74
CA ASN A 175 3.51 10.69 -15.51
C ASN A 175 4.17 10.23 -16.83
N ILE A 176 5.38 10.72 -17.15
CA ILE A 176 6.19 10.21 -18.28
C ILE A 176 6.57 8.74 -18.05
N GLU A 177 6.55 8.26 -16.80
CA GLU A 177 6.71 6.85 -16.43
C GLU A 177 5.83 5.91 -17.27
N GLU A 178 4.58 6.29 -17.57
CA GLU A 178 3.67 5.51 -18.42
C GLU A 178 4.27 5.29 -19.82
N VAL A 179 4.87 6.33 -20.40
CA VAL A 179 5.46 6.27 -21.74
C VAL A 179 6.71 5.38 -21.73
N LEU A 180 7.52 5.46 -20.67
CA LEU A 180 8.69 4.59 -20.51
C LEU A 180 8.28 3.12 -20.41
N GLN A 181 7.26 2.81 -19.60
CA GLN A 181 6.70 1.46 -19.45
C GLN A 181 6.12 0.93 -20.76
N PHE A 182 5.47 1.79 -21.57
CA PHE A 182 5.05 1.43 -22.92
C PHE A 182 6.22 1.04 -23.83
N ILE A 183 7.31 1.82 -23.83
CA ILE A 183 8.49 1.54 -24.66
C ILE A 183 9.22 0.29 -24.16
N TRP A 184 9.36 0.09 -22.85
CA TRP A 184 9.94 -1.14 -22.30
C TRP A 184 9.14 -2.38 -22.69
N ARG A 185 7.80 -2.33 -22.65
CA ARG A 185 6.95 -3.42 -23.12
C ARG A 185 7.27 -3.78 -24.58
N ASP A 186 7.30 -2.79 -25.47
CA ASP A 186 7.61 -2.99 -26.88
C ASP A 186 9.05 -3.50 -27.09
N LEU A 187 10.00 -3.03 -26.28
CA LEU A 187 11.39 -3.51 -26.26
C LEU A 187 11.45 -5.01 -25.93
N PHE A 188 10.82 -5.44 -24.84
CA PHE A 188 10.84 -6.85 -24.42
C PHE A 188 10.13 -7.76 -25.41
N LEU A 189 8.98 -7.35 -25.95
CA LEU A 189 8.27 -8.13 -26.96
C LEU A 189 9.08 -8.24 -28.26
N SER A 190 9.74 -7.16 -28.69
CA SER A 190 10.62 -7.18 -29.87
C SER A 190 11.86 -8.05 -29.65
N MET A 191 12.43 -8.01 -28.44
CA MET A 191 13.55 -8.87 -28.03
C MET A 191 13.16 -10.35 -28.01
N LEU A 192 11.98 -10.71 -27.50
CA LEU A 192 11.47 -12.08 -27.52
C LEU A 192 11.17 -12.53 -28.96
N ALA A 193 10.62 -11.64 -29.78
CA ALA A 193 10.23 -11.96 -31.14
C ALA A 193 11.45 -12.18 -32.04
N THR A 194 12.48 -11.34 -31.93
CA THR A 194 13.57 -11.25 -32.93
C THR A 194 14.97 -11.35 -32.35
N GLY A 195 15.12 -11.20 -31.03
CA GLY A 195 16.40 -11.23 -30.35
C GLY A 195 17.05 -12.60 -30.34
N SER A 196 18.37 -12.58 -30.18
CA SER A 196 19.15 -13.79 -29.93
C SER A 196 18.85 -14.38 -28.55
N GLN A 197 19.13 -15.67 -28.37
CA GLN A 197 19.00 -16.34 -27.07
C GLN A 197 19.84 -15.66 -25.96
N ARG A 198 21.00 -15.08 -26.33
CA ARG A 198 21.81 -14.29 -25.39
C ARG A 198 21.09 -13.03 -24.93
N GLN A 199 20.41 -12.33 -25.83
CA GLN A 199 19.63 -11.14 -25.50
C GLN A 199 18.42 -11.51 -24.64
N ILE A 200 17.65 -12.53 -25.02
CA ILE A 200 16.48 -13.01 -24.27
C ILE A 200 16.86 -13.40 -22.83
N LYS A 201 18.03 -14.01 -22.63
CA LYS A 201 18.54 -14.35 -21.28
C LYS A 201 18.83 -13.14 -20.38
N ARG A 202 18.93 -11.93 -20.93
CA ARG A 202 19.11 -10.69 -20.17
C ARG A 202 17.80 -10.07 -19.70
N ILE A 203 16.65 -10.56 -20.17
CA ILE A 203 15.35 -10.02 -19.77
C ILE A 203 15.17 -10.01 -18.25
N PRO A 204 15.50 -11.08 -17.48
CA PRO A 204 15.40 -11.05 -16.03
C PRO A 204 16.20 -9.91 -15.39
N GLU A 205 17.50 -9.76 -15.73
CA GLU A 205 18.34 -8.67 -15.22
C GLU A 205 17.75 -7.29 -15.53
N MET A 206 17.20 -7.10 -16.74
CA MET A 206 16.57 -5.84 -17.14
C MET A 206 15.23 -5.58 -16.44
N LEU A 207 14.54 -6.62 -15.97
CA LEU A 207 13.35 -6.47 -15.14
C LEU A 207 13.74 -6.13 -13.70
N ASP A 208 14.81 -6.75 -13.19
CA ASP A 208 15.38 -6.42 -11.87
C ASP A 208 15.80 -4.93 -11.84
N ASP A 209 16.48 -4.43 -12.88
CA ASP A 209 16.84 -3.01 -13.01
C ASP A 209 15.62 -2.06 -12.96
N ILE A 210 14.46 -2.49 -13.51
CA ILE A 210 13.21 -1.71 -13.48
C ILE A 210 12.58 -1.77 -12.08
N GLU A 211 12.62 -2.92 -11.43
CA GLU A 211 12.11 -3.11 -10.07
C GLU A 211 12.89 -2.29 -9.05
N ASP A 212 14.22 -2.31 -9.13
CA ASP A 212 15.09 -1.50 -8.28
C ASP A 212 14.80 0.00 -8.43
N LEU A 213 14.46 0.45 -9.65
CA LEU A 213 14.26 1.87 -9.95
C LEU A 213 12.83 2.37 -9.71
N LEU A 214 11.81 1.56 -10.03
CA LEU A 214 10.39 1.96 -10.04
C LEU A 214 9.51 1.15 -9.08
N GLY A 215 10.08 0.14 -8.43
CA GLY A 215 9.36 -0.82 -7.60
C GLY A 215 8.59 -1.87 -8.43
N TRP A 216 8.15 -2.92 -7.74
CA TRP A 216 7.48 -4.06 -8.37
C TRP A 216 6.20 -3.71 -9.13
N SER A 217 5.49 -2.63 -8.75
CA SER A 217 4.25 -2.23 -9.44
C SER A 217 4.50 -1.82 -10.90
N ALA A 218 5.69 -1.32 -11.21
CA ALA A 218 6.08 -1.03 -12.58
C ALA A 218 6.19 -2.30 -13.43
N LEU A 219 6.64 -3.42 -12.86
CA LEU A 219 6.71 -4.70 -13.56
C LEU A 219 5.33 -5.13 -14.07
N GLU A 220 4.31 -4.95 -13.25
CA GLU A 220 2.95 -5.23 -13.65
C GLU A 220 2.46 -4.24 -14.71
N LYS A 221 2.65 -2.93 -14.52
CA LYS A 221 2.27 -1.90 -15.48
C LYS A 221 2.92 -2.10 -16.86
N LEU A 222 4.10 -2.75 -16.95
CA LEU A 222 4.69 -3.14 -18.23
C LEU A 222 3.73 -4.01 -19.06
N LEU A 223 2.93 -4.88 -18.44
CA LEU A 223 1.94 -5.71 -19.16
C LEU A 223 0.80 -4.85 -19.72
N TYR A 224 0.49 -3.74 -19.07
CA TYR A 224 -0.57 -2.80 -19.45
C TYR A 224 -0.05 -1.62 -20.29
N GLY A 225 1.22 -1.62 -20.66
CA GLY A 225 1.84 -0.54 -21.42
C GLY A 225 1.84 0.80 -20.69
N GLY A 226 2.02 0.74 -19.36
CA GLY A 226 2.11 1.87 -18.45
C GLY A 226 0.79 2.36 -17.85
N ARG A 227 -0.35 1.82 -18.31
CA ARG A 227 -1.66 2.19 -17.76
C ARG A 227 -1.86 1.64 -16.35
N LYS A 228 -2.67 2.33 -15.53
CA LYS A 228 -3.10 1.86 -14.20
C LYS A 228 -3.74 0.47 -14.30
N CYS A 229 -3.44 -0.40 -13.34
CA CYS A 229 -3.97 -1.76 -13.33
C CYS A 229 -5.44 -1.78 -12.90
N PRO A 230 -6.28 -2.69 -13.42
CA PRO A 230 -7.70 -2.74 -13.09
C PRO A 230 -8.05 -2.98 -11.62
N HIS A 231 -7.09 -3.36 -10.78
CA HIS A 231 -7.31 -3.61 -9.35
C HIS A 231 -6.68 -2.53 -8.45
N ASP A 232 -6.04 -1.50 -9.02
CA ASP A 232 -5.58 -0.30 -8.30
C ASP A 232 -6.74 0.70 -8.09
N ILE A 233 -7.97 0.20 -7.93
CA ILE A 233 -9.20 1.01 -7.86
C ILE A 233 -9.34 1.69 -6.48
N ASP A 234 -8.57 1.30 -5.46
CA ASP A 234 -8.72 1.89 -4.13
C ASP A 234 -8.36 3.39 -4.04
N ASP A 235 -7.76 3.96 -5.11
CA ASP A 235 -7.51 5.40 -5.28
C ASP A 235 -8.63 6.12 -6.09
N ILE A 236 -9.90 5.74 -5.89
CA ILE A 236 -11.09 6.29 -6.60
C ILE A 236 -11.26 7.82 -6.44
N ASP A 237 -10.62 8.46 -5.47
CA ASP A 237 -10.82 9.88 -5.20
C ASP A 237 -10.16 10.81 -6.25
N ASP A 238 -9.24 10.30 -7.09
CA ASP A 238 -8.53 11.12 -8.08
C ASP A 238 -8.97 10.79 -9.52
N GLU A 239 -9.91 11.62 -10.02
CA GLU A 239 -10.28 11.82 -11.42
C GLU A 239 -10.65 10.58 -12.25
N ILE A 240 -11.93 10.52 -12.65
CA ILE A 240 -12.38 9.82 -13.86
C ILE A 240 -11.53 10.31 -15.02
N SER A 241 -10.42 9.62 -15.28
CA SER A 241 -9.58 9.83 -16.45
C SER A 241 -10.46 9.48 -17.65
N VAL A 242 -11.07 10.51 -18.23
CA VAL A 242 -11.91 10.42 -19.41
C VAL A 242 -11.06 9.71 -20.45
N LEU A 243 -11.43 8.47 -20.80
CA LEU A 243 -10.83 7.68 -21.87
C LEU A 243 -10.91 8.49 -23.18
N SER A 244 -9.99 9.42 -23.38
CA SER A 244 -9.93 10.28 -24.56
C SER A 244 -9.16 9.62 -25.72
N ASP A 245 -9.04 8.29 -25.68
CA ASP A 245 -8.50 7.47 -26.77
C ASP A 245 -9.61 7.10 -27.77
N VAL A 246 -10.45 8.07 -28.16
CA VAL A 246 -11.25 7.95 -29.39
C VAL A 246 -10.31 8.27 -30.54
N ASP A 247 -9.48 7.28 -30.91
CA ASP A 247 -8.68 7.31 -32.14
C ASP A 247 -9.63 7.38 -33.35
N GLU A 248 -9.89 8.57 -33.88
CA GLU A 248 -10.83 8.84 -35.00
C GLU A 248 -10.32 8.41 -36.40
N ASP A 249 -9.19 7.70 -36.52
CA ASP A 249 -8.62 7.33 -37.83
C ASP A 249 -8.64 5.80 -38.08
N GLU A 250 -9.83 5.23 -38.30
CA GLU A 250 -10.04 3.79 -38.55
C GLU A 250 -9.69 3.34 -39.99
N ASP A 251 -9.32 4.25 -40.90
CA ASP A 251 -9.26 3.96 -42.34
C ASP A 251 -7.86 3.66 -42.93
N ALA A 252 -6.79 3.53 -42.13
CA ALA A 252 -5.41 3.57 -42.67
C ALA A 252 -4.51 2.36 -42.36
N TYR A 253 -5.04 1.17 -42.06
CA TYR A 253 -4.25 -0.01 -41.65
C TYR A 253 -4.26 -1.20 -42.63
N THR A 254 -4.34 -0.97 -43.94
CA THR A 254 -3.99 -1.99 -44.93
C THR A 254 -2.49 -1.91 -45.25
N ASP A 255 -1.73 -2.84 -44.68
CA ASP A 255 -0.27 -2.95 -44.74
C ASP A 255 0.16 -3.51 -46.12
N GLU A 256 0.26 -2.66 -47.16
CA GLU A 256 0.68 -3.08 -48.50
C GLU A 256 2.20 -3.30 -48.65
N ASP A 257 3.02 -2.96 -47.66
CA ASP A 257 4.49 -2.98 -47.76
C ASP A 257 5.19 -4.07 -46.91
N SER A 258 4.44 -5.00 -46.27
CA SER A 258 5.04 -6.16 -45.59
C SER A 258 5.39 -7.26 -46.59
N ASP A 259 6.57 -7.16 -47.20
CA ASP A 259 7.22 -8.18 -48.06
C ASP A 259 7.45 -9.57 -47.38
N LEU A 260 6.93 -9.78 -46.16
CA LEU A 260 7.13 -10.99 -45.35
C LEU A 260 5.90 -11.87 -45.21
N ASP A 261 4.71 -11.39 -45.60
CA ASP A 261 3.49 -12.18 -45.52
C ASP A 261 3.07 -12.64 -46.92
N ALA A 262 3.09 -13.95 -47.15
CA ALA A 262 2.57 -14.54 -48.37
C ALA A 262 1.09 -14.15 -48.50
N PRO A 263 0.60 -13.80 -49.71
CA PRO A 263 -0.79 -13.42 -49.91
C PRO A 263 -1.70 -14.57 -49.48
N ILE A 264 -2.38 -14.41 -48.35
CA ILE A 264 -3.43 -15.33 -47.90
C ILE A 264 -4.67 -14.93 -48.70
N ASP A 265 -4.89 -15.66 -49.79
CA ASP A 265 -6.06 -15.55 -50.63
C ASP A 265 -7.31 -16.01 -49.84
N ASN A 266 -8.29 -15.11 -49.73
CA ASN A 266 -9.68 -15.36 -49.33
C ASN A 266 -9.95 -16.03 -47.97
N HIS A 267 -10.32 -15.22 -46.97
CA HIS A 267 -11.36 -15.59 -46.01
C HIS A 267 -12.21 -14.37 -45.60
N ASP A 268 -13.18 -14.05 -46.46
CA ASP A 268 -14.41 -13.35 -46.08
C ASP A 268 -15.15 -14.11 -44.95
N TRP A 269 -15.78 -13.37 -44.03
CA TRP A 269 -16.80 -13.79 -43.03
C TRP A 269 -16.44 -14.06 -41.57
N LEU A 270 -15.29 -13.63 -41.05
CA LEU A 270 -15.19 -13.45 -39.59
C LEU A 270 -15.73 -12.06 -39.22
N PRO A 271 -16.74 -11.96 -38.31
CA PRO A 271 -17.18 -10.68 -37.79
C PRO A 271 -15.96 -9.94 -37.23
N LYS A 272 -15.73 -8.69 -37.68
CA LYS A 272 -14.74 -7.80 -37.07
C LYS A 272 -15.15 -7.66 -35.61
N VAL A 273 -14.57 -8.48 -34.73
CA VAL A 273 -14.68 -8.31 -33.29
C VAL A 273 -14.18 -6.89 -33.06
N PRO A 274 -14.96 -5.97 -32.47
CA PRO A 274 -14.49 -4.63 -32.20
C PRO A 274 -13.23 -4.78 -31.35
N GLU A 275 -12.08 -4.48 -31.96
CA GLU A 275 -10.75 -4.58 -31.37
C GLU A 275 -10.62 -3.43 -30.38
N THR A 276 -11.37 -3.52 -29.28
CA THR A 276 -11.10 -2.71 -28.12
C THR A 276 -9.64 -2.99 -27.75
N PRO A 277 -8.78 -1.96 -27.70
CA PRO A 277 -7.36 -2.14 -27.42
C PRO A 277 -7.22 -2.78 -26.04
N SER A 278 -7.00 -4.10 -26.04
CA SER A 278 -6.78 -4.84 -24.82
C SER A 278 -5.34 -4.59 -24.35
N PRO A 279 -5.06 -4.68 -23.04
CA PRO A 279 -3.68 -4.65 -22.54
C PRO A 279 -2.75 -5.66 -23.26
N SER A 280 -3.34 -6.73 -23.78
CA SER A 280 -2.64 -7.83 -24.45
C SER A 280 -2.44 -7.62 -25.95
N HIS A 281 -2.91 -6.50 -26.53
CA HIS A 281 -2.75 -6.21 -27.96
C HIS A 281 -2.64 -4.71 -28.24
N ALA A 282 -1.61 -4.28 -28.97
CA ALA A 282 -1.51 -2.93 -29.51
C ALA A 282 -1.69 -2.95 -31.04
N LYS A 283 -2.40 -1.95 -31.58
CA LYS A 283 -2.72 -1.85 -33.02
C LYS A 283 -1.49 -1.92 -33.92
N HIS A 284 -0.33 -1.46 -33.44
CA HIS A 284 0.90 -1.42 -34.23
C HIS A 284 1.69 -2.73 -34.21
N TRP A 285 1.30 -3.72 -33.39
CA TRP A 285 1.99 -5.00 -33.26
C TRP A 285 1.76 -5.92 -34.45
N SER A 286 2.85 -6.52 -34.94
CA SER A 286 2.75 -7.65 -35.85
C SER A 286 2.29 -8.90 -35.10
N SER A 287 1.67 -9.85 -35.80
CA SER A 287 1.25 -11.15 -35.23
C SER A 287 2.39 -11.86 -34.49
N ARG A 288 3.62 -11.76 -35.02
CA ARG A 288 4.83 -12.30 -34.39
C ARG A 288 5.11 -11.72 -33.01
N ILE A 289 4.93 -10.41 -32.85
CA ILE A 289 5.13 -9.68 -31.58
C ILE A 289 3.99 -9.99 -30.62
N SER A 290 2.74 -9.93 -31.10
CA SER A 290 1.55 -10.26 -30.29
C SER A 290 1.64 -11.67 -29.69
N ASN A 291 2.16 -12.65 -30.45
CA ASN A 291 2.38 -14.01 -29.97
C ASN A 291 3.42 -14.14 -28.85
N GLN A 292 4.27 -13.13 -28.62
CA GLN A 292 5.26 -13.14 -27.52
C GLN A 292 4.69 -12.67 -26.18
N MET A 293 3.47 -12.11 -26.15
CA MET A 293 2.88 -11.56 -24.92
C MET A 293 2.84 -12.58 -23.77
N TRP A 294 2.54 -13.84 -24.10
CA TRP A 294 2.55 -14.92 -23.11
C TRP A 294 3.94 -15.20 -22.53
N SER A 295 4.97 -15.21 -23.37
CA SER A 295 6.35 -15.41 -22.92
C SER A 295 6.82 -14.22 -22.08
N PHE A 296 6.43 -13.01 -22.46
CA PHE A 296 6.74 -11.81 -21.69
C PHE A 296 6.07 -11.83 -20.31
N ARG A 297 4.77 -12.17 -20.24
CA ARG A 297 4.04 -12.35 -18.98
C ARG A 297 4.71 -13.36 -18.06
N LYS A 298 5.25 -14.47 -18.59
CA LYS A 298 6.02 -15.43 -17.78
C LYS A 298 7.28 -14.83 -17.15
N HIS A 299 8.02 -13.99 -17.88
CA HIS A 299 9.19 -13.29 -17.34
C HIS A 299 8.79 -12.30 -16.24
N VAL A 300 7.75 -11.49 -16.48
CA VAL A 300 7.23 -10.54 -15.48
C VAL A 300 6.72 -11.28 -14.24
N HIS A 301 5.94 -12.34 -14.41
CA HIS A 301 5.44 -13.16 -13.31
C HIS A 301 6.58 -13.76 -12.49
N ALA A 302 7.63 -14.29 -13.14
CA ALA A 302 8.81 -14.82 -12.44
C ALA A 302 9.56 -13.73 -11.64
N ALA A 303 9.70 -12.53 -12.20
CA ALA A 303 10.30 -11.40 -11.50
C ALA A 303 9.47 -10.99 -10.27
N MET A 304 8.15 -10.83 -10.43
CA MET A 304 7.24 -10.52 -9.32
C MET A 304 7.23 -11.60 -8.23
N MET A 305 7.31 -12.89 -8.61
CA MET A 305 7.47 -14.01 -7.67
C MET A 305 8.79 -13.91 -6.89
N SER A 306 9.87 -13.46 -7.53
CA SER A 306 11.17 -13.22 -6.87
C SER A 306 11.05 -12.12 -5.82
N VAL A 307 10.41 -10.99 -6.18
CA VAL A 307 10.17 -9.88 -5.24
C VAL A 307 9.30 -10.33 -4.06
N PHE A 308 8.23 -11.09 -4.33
CA PHE A 308 7.34 -11.58 -3.27
C PHE A 308 8.07 -12.47 -2.27
N LYS A 309 9.06 -13.25 -2.72
CA LYS A 309 9.89 -14.08 -1.86
C LYS A 309 10.84 -13.26 -0.96
N ILE A 310 11.05 -11.98 -1.25
CA ILE A 310 11.87 -11.07 -0.44
C ILE A 310 10.98 -10.21 0.46
N ASN A 311 9.94 -9.59 -0.11
CA ASN A 311 9.06 -8.65 0.58
C ASN A 311 7.59 -8.89 0.18
N PRO A 312 6.92 -9.88 0.79
CA PRO A 312 5.54 -10.19 0.47
C PRO A 312 4.61 -9.03 0.88
N SER A 313 3.58 -8.78 0.09
CA SER A 313 2.51 -7.84 0.42
C SER A 313 1.20 -8.28 -0.21
N LEU A 314 0.06 -7.86 0.35
CA LEU A 314 -1.26 -8.20 -0.17
C LEU A 314 -1.45 -7.74 -1.62
N ARG A 315 -0.99 -6.53 -1.94
CA ARG A 315 -1.13 -5.96 -3.28
C ARG A 315 -0.30 -6.77 -4.30
N LEU A 316 0.94 -7.12 -3.96
CA LEU A 316 1.78 -7.95 -4.82
C LEU A 316 1.21 -9.37 -4.98
N TYR A 317 0.66 -9.96 -3.91
CA TYR A 317 -0.06 -11.24 -3.99
C TYR A 317 -1.20 -11.19 -5.02
N SER A 318 -2.09 -10.21 -4.89
CA SER A 318 -3.22 -10.03 -5.82
C SER A 318 -2.77 -9.79 -7.26
N ALA A 319 -1.72 -8.98 -7.46
CA ALA A 319 -1.14 -8.71 -8.77
C ALA A 319 -0.53 -9.98 -9.42
N ILE A 320 0.18 -10.81 -8.64
CA ILE A 320 0.74 -12.07 -9.13
C ILE A 320 -0.38 -13.03 -9.55
N LEU A 321 -1.47 -13.11 -8.79
CA LEU A 321 -2.63 -13.93 -9.14
C LEU A 321 -3.36 -13.42 -10.38
N ALA A 322 -3.57 -12.11 -10.49
CA ALA A 322 -4.20 -11.49 -11.65
C ALA A 322 -3.42 -11.74 -12.96
N ASN A 323 -2.09 -11.84 -12.86
CA ASN A 323 -1.20 -12.12 -13.99
C ASN A 323 -0.88 -13.62 -14.16
N SER A 324 -1.35 -14.50 -13.27
CA SER A 324 -1.08 -15.92 -13.38
C SER A 324 -1.93 -16.57 -14.48
N THR A 325 -1.34 -17.58 -15.11
CA THR A 325 -2.01 -18.46 -16.07
C THR A 325 -2.78 -19.58 -15.37
N ASP A 326 -2.40 -19.86 -14.13
CA ASP A 326 -3.01 -20.84 -13.24
C ASP A 326 -3.03 -20.26 -11.82
N PRO A 327 -4.00 -19.37 -11.52
CA PRO A 327 -4.06 -18.66 -10.24
C PRO A 327 -4.14 -19.60 -9.03
N GLU A 328 -4.76 -20.78 -9.17
CA GLU A 328 -4.90 -21.74 -8.07
C GLU A 328 -3.55 -22.33 -7.66
N THR A 329 -2.77 -22.84 -8.63
CA THR A 329 -1.43 -23.37 -8.35
C THR A 329 -0.49 -22.28 -7.83
N THR A 330 -0.55 -21.08 -8.42
CA THR A 330 0.24 -19.94 -7.97
C THR A 330 -0.13 -19.53 -6.54
N ALA A 331 -1.42 -19.44 -6.21
CA ALA A 331 -1.88 -19.14 -4.85
C ALA A 331 -1.36 -20.19 -3.86
N ALA A 332 -1.42 -21.49 -4.21
CA ALA A 332 -0.89 -22.55 -3.38
C ALA A 332 0.63 -22.42 -3.14
N GLU A 333 1.43 -22.07 -4.16
CA GLU A 333 2.87 -21.82 -4.01
C GLU A 333 3.14 -20.62 -3.09
N LEU A 334 2.48 -19.49 -3.33
CA LEU A 334 2.62 -18.26 -2.54
C LEU A 334 2.24 -18.49 -1.08
N MET A 335 1.13 -19.19 -0.83
CA MET A 335 0.65 -19.50 0.52
C MET A 335 1.57 -20.48 1.24
N THR A 336 2.14 -21.46 0.52
CA THR A 336 3.14 -22.37 1.09
C THR A 336 4.37 -21.58 1.56
N PHE A 337 4.90 -20.72 0.70
CA PHE A 337 6.03 -19.85 1.03
C PHE A 337 5.73 -18.93 2.22
N LEU A 338 4.56 -18.26 2.21
CA LEU A 338 4.14 -17.38 3.31
C LEU A 338 4.07 -18.12 4.64
N ASN A 339 3.53 -19.34 4.65
CA ASN A 339 3.41 -20.11 5.89
C ASN A 339 4.79 -20.50 6.47
N GLU A 340 5.76 -20.77 5.61
CA GLU A 340 7.14 -21.08 6.01
C GLU A 340 7.87 -19.83 6.52
N MET A 341 7.64 -18.68 5.88
CA MET A 341 8.40 -17.45 6.14
C MET A 341 7.72 -16.48 7.09
N ALA A 342 6.43 -16.62 7.39
CA ALA A 342 5.70 -15.79 8.36
C ALA A 342 6.43 -15.57 9.70
N PRO A 343 7.16 -16.54 10.27
CA PRO A 343 7.89 -16.36 11.53
C PRO A 343 9.20 -15.57 11.41
N SER A 344 9.68 -15.27 10.19
CA SER A 344 11.05 -14.78 9.97
C SER A 344 11.26 -13.33 10.42
N CYS A 345 10.31 -12.44 10.14
CA CYS A 345 10.35 -11.05 10.59
C CYS A 345 8.94 -10.42 10.68
N PRO A 346 8.80 -9.28 11.39
CA PRO A 346 7.53 -8.57 11.54
C PRO A 346 6.85 -8.15 10.23
N GLU A 347 7.61 -7.74 9.20
CA GLU A 347 7.06 -7.34 7.89
C GLU A 347 6.38 -8.51 7.19
N VAL A 348 7.07 -9.65 7.08
CA VAL A 348 6.53 -10.86 6.47
C VAL A 348 5.35 -11.40 7.28
N PHE A 349 5.41 -11.30 8.61
CA PHE A 349 4.30 -11.68 9.48
C PHE A 349 3.05 -10.83 9.24
N ALA A 350 3.20 -9.50 9.15
CA ALA A 350 2.09 -8.59 8.85
C ALA A 350 1.49 -8.90 7.47
N ALA A 351 2.31 -9.07 6.44
CA ALA A 351 1.84 -9.45 5.11
C ALA A 351 1.09 -10.79 5.10
N ALA A 352 1.59 -11.78 5.85
CA ALA A 352 0.92 -13.08 5.99
C ALA A 352 -0.46 -12.93 6.65
N LEU A 353 -0.58 -12.13 7.73
CA LEU A 353 -1.89 -11.86 8.34
C LEU A 353 -2.86 -11.21 7.36
N ASP A 354 -2.41 -10.23 6.58
CA ASP A 354 -3.25 -9.54 5.61
C ASP A 354 -3.74 -10.47 4.49
N ILE A 355 -2.84 -11.26 3.92
CA ILE A 355 -3.15 -12.23 2.85
C ILE A 355 -4.07 -13.36 3.36
N HIS A 356 -3.80 -13.93 4.53
CA HIS A 356 -4.69 -14.95 5.11
C HIS A 356 -6.05 -14.38 5.52
N SER A 357 -6.14 -13.07 5.78
CA SER A 357 -7.42 -12.38 6.01
C SER A 357 -8.24 -12.28 4.73
N LEU A 358 -7.61 -11.89 3.61
CA LEU A 358 -8.24 -11.87 2.29
C LEU A 358 -8.76 -13.26 1.91
N GLU A 359 -7.94 -14.29 2.09
CA GLU A 359 -8.26 -15.69 1.79
C GLU A 359 -9.19 -16.36 2.81
N ARG A 360 -9.56 -15.64 3.89
CA ARG A 360 -10.42 -16.13 4.99
C ARG A 360 -9.93 -17.45 5.62
N ASN A 361 -8.62 -17.67 5.68
CA ASN A 361 -8.02 -18.86 6.27
C ASN A 361 -7.91 -18.74 7.80
N THR A 362 -9.06 -18.79 8.47
CA THR A 362 -9.20 -18.54 9.92
C THR A 362 -8.40 -19.50 10.79
N ILE A 363 -8.24 -20.76 10.37
CA ILE A 363 -7.45 -21.77 11.09
C ILE A 363 -5.97 -21.37 11.11
N THR A 364 -5.43 -20.95 9.97
CA THR A 364 -4.02 -20.55 9.86
C THR A 364 -3.78 -19.22 10.57
N LEU A 365 -4.69 -18.23 10.42
CA LEU A 365 -4.66 -16.99 11.19
C LEU A 365 -4.61 -17.26 12.69
N ALA A 366 -5.47 -18.15 13.19
CA ALA A 366 -5.48 -18.54 14.60
C ALA A 366 -4.11 -19.11 15.02
N SER A 367 -3.56 -20.04 14.23
CA SER A 367 -2.24 -20.65 14.51
C SER A 367 -1.11 -19.61 14.55
N LEU A 368 -1.07 -18.72 13.55
CA LEU A 368 -0.08 -17.65 13.42
C LEU A 368 -0.15 -16.67 14.60
N LEU A 369 -1.36 -16.21 14.96
CA LEU A 369 -1.56 -15.31 16.10
C LEU A 369 -1.22 -15.97 17.45
N THR A 370 -1.35 -17.30 17.58
CA THR A 370 -0.94 -18.00 18.81
C THR A 370 0.57 -17.95 18.96
N SER A 371 1.25 -18.29 17.86
CA SER A 371 2.67 -18.64 17.89
C SER A 371 3.56 -17.39 17.78
N TYR A 372 3.09 -16.38 17.05
CA TYR A 372 3.93 -15.27 16.58
C TYR A 372 3.34 -13.88 16.81
N SER A 373 2.32 -13.74 17.68
CA SER A 373 1.75 -12.41 18.01
C SER A 373 2.76 -11.42 18.59
N HIS A 374 3.89 -11.89 19.12
CA HIS A 374 4.99 -11.04 19.59
C HIS A 374 5.71 -10.28 18.45
N LEU A 375 5.55 -10.70 17.20
CA LEU A 375 6.11 -10.01 16.03
C LEU A 375 5.24 -8.82 15.57
N ILE A 376 4.01 -8.68 16.09
CA ILE A 376 3.11 -7.57 15.74
C ILE A 376 3.62 -6.29 16.37
N ARG A 377 3.81 -5.24 15.56
CA ARG A 377 4.19 -3.91 16.03
C ARG A 377 2.97 -3.01 16.12
N PRO A 378 3.05 -1.91 16.90
CA PRO A 378 1.97 -0.93 16.96
C PRO A 378 1.54 -0.37 15.59
N ARG A 379 2.46 -0.26 14.62
CA ARG A 379 2.16 0.21 13.25
C ARG A 379 1.34 -0.79 12.43
N ASP A 380 1.42 -2.08 12.76
CA ASP A 380 0.71 -3.14 12.04
C ASP A 380 -0.75 -3.29 12.56
N ALA A 381 -1.24 -2.36 13.38
CA ALA A 381 -2.53 -2.45 14.06
C ALA A 381 -3.71 -2.60 13.09
N VAL A 382 -3.71 -1.92 11.95
CA VAL A 382 -4.80 -2.00 10.95
C VAL A 382 -4.90 -3.41 10.38
N ILE A 383 -3.76 -4.00 10.00
CA ILE A 383 -3.67 -5.38 9.51
C ILE A 383 -4.13 -6.36 10.59
N TYR A 384 -3.67 -6.15 11.83
CA TYR A 384 -4.06 -7.02 12.94
C TYR A 384 -5.57 -6.95 13.24
N GLN A 385 -6.16 -5.74 13.20
CA GLN A 385 -7.60 -5.52 13.37
C GLN A 385 -8.40 -6.21 12.26
N SER A 386 -7.95 -6.12 11.01
CA SER A 386 -8.55 -6.82 9.86
C SER A 386 -8.52 -8.33 10.07
N ALA A 387 -7.36 -8.88 10.46
CA ALA A 387 -7.19 -10.30 10.73
C ALA A 387 -8.08 -10.83 11.86
N VAL A 388 -8.17 -10.08 12.96
CA VAL A 388 -9.03 -10.46 14.10
C VAL A 388 -10.51 -10.32 13.76
N THR A 389 -10.89 -9.36 12.93
CA THR A 389 -12.28 -9.22 12.44
C THR A 389 -12.65 -10.40 11.55
N THR A 390 -11.78 -10.80 10.63
CA THR A 390 -11.94 -11.99 9.80
C THR A 390 -12.04 -13.26 10.66
N LEU A 391 -11.16 -13.39 11.66
CA LEU A 391 -11.19 -14.49 12.63
C LEU A 391 -12.52 -14.53 13.41
N GLY A 392 -13.05 -13.37 13.77
CA GLY A 392 -14.33 -13.23 14.47
C GLY A 392 -15.57 -13.59 13.63
N GLY A 393 -15.42 -13.67 12.30
CA GLY A 393 -16.44 -14.17 11.39
C GLY A 393 -16.65 -15.69 11.46
N ASP A 394 -15.64 -16.44 11.94
CA ASP A 394 -15.72 -17.89 12.13
C ASP A 394 -16.23 -18.22 13.54
N PRO A 395 -17.38 -18.93 13.68
CA PRO A 395 -17.93 -19.30 14.98
C PRO A 395 -16.97 -20.07 15.89
N PHE A 396 -16.04 -20.86 15.33
CA PHE A 396 -15.08 -21.65 16.12
C PHE A 396 -13.94 -20.80 16.70
N GLN A 397 -13.61 -19.68 16.06
CA GLN A 397 -12.55 -18.77 16.48
C GLN A 397 -13.08 -17.47 17.09
N GLN A 398 -14.39 -17.25 17.05
CA GLN A 398 -15.06 -16.04 17.53
C GLN A 398 -14.67 -15.68 18.97
N GLN A 399 -14.69 -16.64 19.89
CA GLN A 399 -14.35 -16.40 21.30
C GLN A 399 -12.92 -15.87 21.44
N ARG A 400 -12.00 -16.42 20.65
CA ARG A 400 -10.61 -15.99 20.65
C ARG A 400 -10.43 -14.60 20.06
N ALA A 401 -11.15 -14.27 18.98
CA ALA A 401 -11.17 -12.92 18.43
C ALA A 401 -11.65 -11.89 19.47
N LEU A 402 -12.72 -12.23 20.22
CA LEU A 402 -13.24 -11.37 21.30
C LEU A 402 -12.23 -11.16 22.43
N GLU A 403 -11.47 -12.19 22.82
CA GLU A 403 -10.41 -12.09 23.82
C GLU A 403 -9.27 -11.17 23.37
N ILE A 404 -8.88 -11.25 22.09
CA ILE A 404 -7.87 -10.37 21.50
C ILE A 404 -8.37 -8.92 21.48
N ILE A 405 -9.60 -8.68 21.01
CA ILE A 405 -10.20 -7.33 20.97
C ILE A 405 -10.25 -6.73 22.39
N GLU A 406 -10.68 -7.51 23.39
CA GLU A 406 -10.71 -7.05 24.78
C GLU A 406 -9.32 -6.65 25.26
N LYS A 407 -8.34 -7.53 25.07
CA LYS A 407 -6.96 -7.31 25.48
C LYS A 407 -6.38 -6.06 24.83
N GLU A 408 -6.49 -5.93 23.51
CA GLU A 408 -5.90 -4.83 22.76
C GLU A 408 -6.56 -3.48 23.06
N LEU A 409 -7.88 -3.45 23.33
CA LEU A 409 -8.56 -2.24 23.82
C LEU A 409 -8.02 -1.80 25.18
N LEU A 410 -7.85 -2.74 26.12
CA LEU A 410 -7.32 -2.47 27.45
C LEU A 410 -5.85 -2.05 27.39
N ASP A 411 -5.04 -2.71 26.57
CA ASP A 411 -3.62 -2.39 26.38
C ASP A 411 -3.46 -1.00 25.76
N THR A 412 -4.27 -0.64 24.75
CA THR A 412 -4.28 0.70 24.16
C THR A 412 -4.73 1.75 25.18
N THR A 413 -5.75 1.44 25.99
CA THR A 413 -6.20 2.31 27.09
C THR A 413 -5.10 2.53 28.13
N ASN A 414 -4.36 1.48 28.49
CA ASN A 414 -3.23 1.55 29.41
C ASN A 414 -2.07 2.36 28.83
N ALA A 415 -1.80 2.25 27.52
CA ALA A 415 -0.81 3.06 26.83
C ALA A 415 -1.18 4.56 26.85
N VAL A 416 -2.45 4.91 26.59
CA VAL A 416 -2.95 6.29 26.73
C VAL A 416 -2.78 6.79 28.16
N ARG A 417 -3.14 5.96 29.15
CA ARG A 417 -2.96 6.30 30.57
C ARG A 417 -1.50 6.51 30.93
N ALA A 418 -0.59 5.65 30.47
CA ALA A 418 0.84 5.79 30.71
C ALA A 418 1.39 7.08 30.08
N ALA A 419 1.00 7.38 28.84
CA ALA A 419 1.37 8.64 28.18
C ALA A 419 0.81 9.88 28.91
N LEU A 420 -0.40 9.78 29.46
CA LEU A 420 -1.00 10.83 30.29
C LEU A 420 -0.24 11.09 31.58
N LEU A 421 0.31 10.06 32.22
CA LEU A 421 1.06 10.22 33.47
C LEU A 421 2.33 11.07 33.30
N ASN A 422 2.84 11.21 32.08
CA ASN A 422 3.94 12.14 31.80
C ASN A 422 3.50 13.62 32.00
N SER A 423 2.26 13.95 31.63
CA SER A 423 1.70 15.30 31.80
C SER A 423 0.97 15.48 33.15
N PHE A 424 0.48 14.38 33.73
CA PHE A 424 -0.34 14.37 34.93
C PHE A 424 0.10 13.29 35.92
N SER A 425 1.34 13.37 36.39
CA SER A 425 1.99 12.35 37.24
C SER A 425 1.24 12.02 38.52
N LEU A 426 0.50 12.99 39.09
CA LEU A 426 -0.22 12.82 40.34
C LEU A 426 -1.66 12.31 40.17
N LEU A 427 -2.08 11.90 38.96
CA LEU A 427 -3.41 11.31 38.70
C LEU A 427 -3.71 10.08 39.58
N ASN A 428 -2.67 9.32 39.93
CA ASN A 428 -2.82 8.03 40.61
C ASN A 428 -2.77 8.12 42.13
N THR A 429 -2.51 9.30 42.71
CA THR A 429 -2.44 9.48 44.17
C THR A 429 -3.80 9.21 44.80
N SER A 430 -3.80 8.68 46.03
CA SER A 430 -5.04 8.36 46.74
C SER A 430 -5.90 9.61 46.95
N GLU A 431 -5.27 10.75 47.27
CA GLU A 431 -5.94 12.03 47.49
C GLU A 431 -6.67 12.49 46.23
N ASN A 432 -5.98 12.55 45.09
CA ASN A 432 -6.58 13.00 43.84
C ASN A 432 -7.66 12.03 43.33
N LYS A 433 -7.54 10.72 43.61
CA LYS A 433 -8.60 9.73 43.35
C LYS A 433 -9.84 9.95 44.20
N THR A 434 -9.67 10.28 45.49
CA THR A 434 -10.82 10.59 46.35
C THR A 434 -11.49 11.90 45.97
N GLU A 435 -10.72 12.92 45.60
CA GLU A 435 -11.27 14.22 45.20
C GLU A 435 -12.06 14.12 43.89
N ILE A 436 -11.55 13.40 42.87
CA ILE A 436 -12.32 13.21 41.64
C ILE A 436 -13.63 12.48 41.89
N GLU A 437 -13.67 11.48 42.79
CA GLU A 437 -14.92 10.83 43.18
C GLU A 437 -15.91 11.77 43.88
N GLN A 438 -15.43 12.76 44.64
CA GLN A 438 -16.28 13.80 45.22
C GLN A 438 -16.82 14.73 44.13
N ILE A 439 -15.97 15.17 43.20
CA ILE A 439 -16.37 16.00 42.06
C ILE A 439 -17.45 15.30 41.23
N LEU A 440 -17.28 13.99 40.95
CA LEU A 440 -18.25 13.19 40.19
C LEU A 440 -19.63 13.07 40.85
N LYS A 441 -19.75 13.30 42.16
CA LYS A 441 -21.04 13.31 42.88
C LYS A 441 -21.79 14.64 42.72
N LEU A 442 -21.09 15.72 42.37
CA LEU A 442 -21.70 17.03 42.13
C LEU A 442 -22.50 17.01 40.82
N ARG A 443 -23.57 17.81 40.74
CA ARG A 443 -24.27 18.02 39.47
C ARG A 443 -23.38 18.84 38.53
N PRO A 444 -23.42 18.62 37.21
CA PRO A 444 -22.63 19.41 36.24
C PRO A 444 -22.84 20.92 36.38
N SER A 445 -24.02 21.37 36.77
CA SER A 445 -24.36 22.79 36.98
C SER A 445 -24.24 23.28 38.43
N ALA A 446 -23.60 22.51 39.33
CA ALA A 446 -23.43 22.92 40.71
C ALA A 446 -22.44 24.09 40.82
N ALA A 447 -22.78 25.11 41.61
CA ALA A 447 -21.89 26.24 41.88
C ALA A 447 -20.58 25.76 42.51
N GLY A 448 -19.45 26.26 42.02
CA GLY A 448 -18.10 25.90 42.48
C GLY A 448 -17.59 24.53 42.00
N ARG A 449 -18.33 23.81 41.14
CA ARG A 449 -17.83 22.58 40.51
C ARG A 449 -16.65 22.86 39.60
N GLN A 450 -16.78 23.86 38.72
CA GLN A 450 -15.71 24.25 37.78
C GLN A 450 -14.43 24.60 38.54
N ASP A 451 -14.52 25.46 39.57
CA ASP A 451 -13.37 25.82 40.42
C ASP A 451 -12.72 24.60 41.11
N ARG A 452 -13.48 23.56 41.45
CA ARG A 452 -12.93 22.30 42.00
C ARG A 452 -12.25 21.47 40.92
N ILE A 453 -12.78 21.46 39.69
CA ILE A 453 -12.18 20.77 38.55
C ILE A 453 -10.84 21.42 38.21
N GLU A 454 -10.80 22.74 38.05
CA GLU A 454 -9.56 23.48 37.76
C GLU A 454 -8.50 23.22 38.81
N ARG A 455 -8.85 23.35 40.10
CA ARG A 455 -7.93 23.03 41.21
C ARG A 455 -7.48 21.58 41.23
N TRP A 456 -8.36 20.63 40.89
CA TRP A 456 -8.00 19.22 40.81
C TRP A 456 -7.04 18.97 39.64
N VAL A 457 -7.30 19.57 38.46
CA VAL A 457 -6.41 19.49 37.30
C VAL A 457 -5.04 20.08 37.63
N ASP A 458 -4.99 21.28 38.22
CA ASP A 458 -3.75 21.90 38.70
C ASP A 458 -2.99 21.00 39.67
N ALA A 459 -3.70 20.31 40.58
CA ALA A 459 -3.10 19.39 41.54
C ALA A 459 -2.60 18.07 40.93
N VAL A 460 -3.09 17.67 39.74
CA VAL A 460 -2.62 16.46 39.06
C VAL A 460 -1.55 16.72 38.00
N VAL A 461 -1.46 17.94 37.47
CA VAL A 461 -0.45 18.35 36.48
C VAL A 461 0.95 18.14 37.04
N THR A 462 1.84 17.56 36.23
CA THR A 462 3.24 17.33 36.62
C THR A 462 3.97 18.67 36.81
N PRO A 463 4.50 18.96 38.01
CA PRO A 463 5.29 20.16 38.26
C PRO A 463 6.50 20.25 37.33
N GLY A 464 6.87 21.45 36.88
CA GLY A 464 8.10 21.67 36.10
C GLY A 464 8.08 21.20 34.64
N THR A 465 6.95 20.69 34.12
CA THR A 465 6.85 20.24 32.72
C THR A 465 6.67 21.34 31.69
N ASN A 466 6.77 22.60 32.10
CA ASN A 466 6.99 23.70 31.17
C ASN A 466 8.47 23.61 30.79
N THR A 467 8.75 23.17 29.57
CA THR A 467 10.11 23.15 29.00
C THR A 467 10.81 24.46 29.38
N PRO A 468 11.92 24.43 30.15
CA PRO A 468 12.62 25.64 30.49
C PRO A 468 12.95 26.36 29.18
N ASN A 469 12.69 27.66 29.13
CA ASN A 469 12.95 28.49 27.96
C ASN A 469 14.31 28.09 27.35
N PRO A 470 14.42 27.82 26.04
CA PRO A 470 15.68 27.42 25.42
C PRO A 470 16.82 28.41 25.70
N MET A 471 16.52 29.69 25.96
CA MET A 471 17.52 30.65 26.48
C MET A 471 17.99 30.35 27.90
N ALA A 472 17.12 29.86 28.79
CA ALA A 472 17.47 29.44 30.14
C ALA A 472 18.31 28.15 30.13
N PHE A 473 18.03 27.23 29.20
CA PHE A 473 18.89 26.06 28.97
C PHE A 473 20.24 26.44 28.37
N ALA A 474 20.26 27.28 27.31
CA ALA A 474 21.49 27.79 26.72
C ALA A 474 22.32 28.62 27.71
N ALA A 475 21.69 29.40 28.59
CA ALA A 475 22.37 30.11 29.67
C ALA A 475 22.99 29.15 30.70
N MET A 476 22.33 28.03 31.02
CA MET A 476 22.90 26.97 31.85
C MET A 476 24.09 26.27 31.18
N VAL A 477 23.99 25.95 29.89
CA VAL A 477 25.07 25.29 29.12
C VAL A 477 26.27 26.21 28.91
N MET A 478 26.04 27.51 28.74
CA MET A 478 27.08 28.53 28.57
C MET A 478 27.71 28.99 29.89
N GLY A 479 27.32 28.40 31.03
CA GLY A 479 27.88 28.74 32.34
C GLY A 479 27.54 30.16 32.81
N LEU A 480 26.47 30.77 32.29
CA LEU A 480 25.99 32.05 32.78
C LEU A 480 25.26 31.83 34.12
N PRO A 481 25.67 32.50 35.21
CA PRO A 481 25.13 32.26 36.53
C PRO A 481 23.66 32.69 36.61
N ILE A 482 22.75 31.71 36.57
CA ILE A 482 21.35 31.91 36.94
C ILE A 482 21.30 31.92 38.46
N VAL A 483 20.86 33.05 39.03
CA VAL A 483 20.78 33.25 40.48
C VAL A 483 19.76 32.27 41.07
N PRO A 484 20.06 31.58 42.19
CA PRO A 484 19.37 30.35 42.57
C PRO A 484 18.04 30.59 43.26
N ALA A 485 17.07 29.72 42.98
CA ALA A 485 16.12 29.25 43.99
C ALA A 485 15.97 27.73 43.86
N LEU A 486 16.64 27.05 44.80
CA LEU A 486 16.47 25.71 45.38
C LEU A 486 15.93 24.50 44.57
N ASP A 487 16.74 23.45 44.68
CA ASP A 487 16.44 22.02 44.85
C ASP A 487 15.64 21.24 43.79
N GLY A 488 16.31 20.23 43.23
CA GLY A 488 15.70 19.14 42.48
C GLY A 488 16.66 18.50 41.48
N SER A 489 17.70 17.84 41.99
CA SER A 489 18.48 16.86 41.23
C SER A 489 17.56 15.73 40.74
N GLU A 490 17.47 15.49 39.43
CA GLU A 490 17.27 14.16 38.81
C GLU A 490 17.22 14.26 37.27
N ASP A 491 17.86 13.28 36.61
CA ASP A 491 17.73 12.88 35.20
C ASP A 491 18.34 13.76 34.10
N ALA A 492 19.67 13.75 34.02
CA ALA A 492 20.36 13.79 32.74
C ALA A 492 20.30 12.39 32.10
N ASP A 493 19.35 12.18 31.19
CA ASP A 493 19.22 10.96 30.40
C ASP A 493 20.45 10.78 29.47
N PRO A 494 21.31 9.77 29.69
CA PRO A 494 22.50 9.54 28.85
C PRO A 494 22.17 9.07 27.42
N LEU A 495 20.90 8.91 27.06
CA LEU A 495 20.43 8.70 25.69
C LEU A 495 20.08 10.00 24.93
N GLY A 496 20.26 11.18 25.53
CA GLY A 496 20.14 12.49 24.86
C GLY A 496 21.17 12.76 23.73
N TYR A 497 21.95 11.75 23.32
CA TYR A 497 22.88 11.84 22.18
C TYR A 497 22.18 11.85 20.81
N LEU A 498 20.85 11.79 20.79
CA LEU A 498 19.99 12.13 19.66
C LEU A 498 19.13 13.35 20.01
N ASP A 499 19.77 14.44 20.45
CA ASP A 499 19.13 15.75 20.61
C ASP A 499 18.84 16.32 19.20
N LEU A 500 17.96 15.63 18.49
CA LEU A 500 17.25 16.11 17.33
C LEU A 500 16.49 17.32 17.82
N ASP A 501 16.90 18.51 17.37
CA ASP A 501 16.27 19.77 17.71
C ASP A 501 14.75 19.57 17.63
N PRO A 502 14.01 19.61 18.77
CA PRO A 502 12.57 19.33 18.81
C PRO A 502 11.75 20.38 18.06
N THR A 503 12.38 21.44 17.56
CA THR A 503 11.79 22.45 16.70
C THR A 503 12.21 22.35 15.23
N ASP A 504 13.05 21.37 14.87
CA ASP A 504 13.43 21.13 13.47
C ASP A 504 12.21 20.67 12.65
N PRO A 505 11.75 21.47 11.66
CA PRO A 505 10.62 21.11 10.82
C PRO A 505 10.92 19.91 9.90
N ASP A 506 12.18 19.66 9.54
CA ASP A 506 12.56 18.55 8.65
C ASP A 506 12.44 17.19 9.37
N MET A 507 12.39 17.20 10.70
CA MET A 507 12.19 16.02 11.54
C MET A 507 10.74 15.82 11.97
N GLU A 508 9.83 16.74 11.67
CA GLU A 508 8.42 16.61 12.10
C GLU A 508 7.75 15.40 11.44
N ASP A 509 8.05 15.11 10.17
CA ASP A 509 7.53 13.94 9.45
C ASP A 509 7.97 12.62 10.12
N LEU A 510 9.25 12.52 10.50
CA LEU A 510 9.76 11.34 11.22
C LEU A 510 9.14 11.24 12.61
N ARG A 511 8.99 12.36 13.33
CA ARG A 511 8.30 12.36 14.62
C ARG A 511 6.85 11.93 14.48
N ASP A 512 6.15 12.37 13.44
CA ASP A 512 4.78 11.96 13.13
C ASP A 512 4.69 10.48 12.73
N GLU A 513 5.69 9.96 12.01
CA GLU A 513 5.78 8.53 11.68
C GLU A 513 6.01 7.66 12.92
N PHE A 514 6.84 8.11 13.86
CA PHE A 514 7.13 7.40 15.11
C PHE A 514 6.12 7.68 16.23
N ARG A 515 5.24 8.70 16.08
CA ARG A 515 4.19 9.01 17.06
C ARG A 515 3.20 7.84 17.11
N PRO A 516 2.96 7.26 18.30
CA PRO A 516 1.97 6.19 18.44
C PRO A 516 0.59 6.69 18.03
N ARG A 517 -0.02 6.07 17.01
CA ARG A 517 -1.39 6.39 16.54
C ARG A 517 -2.46 5.83 17.49
N LEU A 518 -2.43 6.27 18.76
CA LEU A 518 -3.25 5.72 19.85
C LEU A 518 -4.75 5.86 19.59
N LYS A 519 -5.19 7.00 19.04
CA LYS A 519 -6.58 7.22 18.62
C LYS A 519 -7.02 6.18 17.59
N GLN A 520 -6.35 6.14 16.44
CA GLN A 520 -6.67 5.23 15.33
C GLN A 520 -6.65 3.77 15.80
N ARG A 521 -5.66 3.39 16.63
CA ARG A 521 -5.59 2.05 17.21
C ARG A 521 -6.80 1.74 18.10
N PHE A 522 -7.18 2.65 19.00
CA PHE A 522 -8.32 2.42 19.89
C PHE A 522 -9.65 2.37 19.13
N GLU A 523 -9.88 3.31 18.21
CA GLU A 523 -11.09 3.36 17.39
C GLU A 523 -11.20 2.11 16.50
N GLY A 524 -10.12 1.70 15.82
CA GLY A 524 -10.12 0.50 15.01
C GLY A 524 -10.44 -0.79 15.80
N TRP A 525 -9.97 -0.90 17.05
CA TRP A 525 -10.38 -2.02 17.91
C TRP A 525 -11.81 -1.92 18.41
N ALA A 526 -12.32 -0.71 18.64
CA ALA A 526 -13.71 -0.49 18.99
C ALA A 526 -14.63 -0.89 17.82
N ASP A 527 -14.24 -0.55 16.59
CA ASP A 527 -14.94 -0.90 15.35
C ASP A 527 -14.89 -2.41 15.09
N ALA A 528 -13.74 -3.07 15.27
CA ALA A 528 -13.64 -4.53 15.26
C ALA A 528 -14.60 -5.17 16.29
N GLY A 529 -14.69 -4.59 17.49
CA GLY A 529 -15.65 -5.01 18.51
C GLY A 529 -17.12 -4.74 18.16
N ILE A 530 -17.43 -3.85 17.22
CA ILE A 530 -18.78 -3.67 16.68
C ILE A 530 -19.05 -4.72 15.60
N ALA A 531 -18.07 -5.00 14.74
CA ALA A 531 -18.18 -5.93 13.63
C ALA A 531 -18.31 -7.40 14.07
N VAL A 532 -17.62 -7.80 15.14
CA VAL A 532 -17.63 -9.19 15.62
C VAL A 532 -18.84 -9.47 16.52
N LYS A 533 -19.54 -10.58 16.25
CA LYS A 533 -20.68 -11.03 17.06
C LYS A 533 -20.26 -11.19 18.53
N GLY A 534 -21.08 -10.70 19.46
CA GLY A 534 -20.75 -10.71 20.89
C GLY A 534 -19.79 -9.58 21.34
N GLY A 535 -19.17 -8.87 20.40
CA GLY A 535 -18.30 -7.74 20.69
C GLY A 535 -18.95 -6.59 21.48
N PRO A 536 -20.26 -6.28 21.34
CA PRO A 536 -20.91 -5.30 22.22
C PRO A 536 -20.80 -5.62 23.73
N ALA A 537 -20.74 -6.90 24.11
CA ALA A 537 -20.54 -7.28 25.51
C ALA A 537 -19.09 -7.01 25.98
N VAL A 538 -18.10 -7.25 25.11
CA VAL A 538 -16.70 -6.91 25.34
C VAL A 538 -16.54 -5.39 25.49
N LEU A 539 -17.14 -4.59 24.60
CA LEU A 539 -17.07 -3.13 24.69
C LEU A 539 -17.64 -2.59 26.01
N VAL A 540 -18.73 -3.18 26.51
CA VAL A 540 -19.29 -2.84 27.83
C VAL A 540 -18.34 -3.23 28.97
N LYS A 541 -17.64 -4.37 28.86
CA LYS A 541 -16.64 -4.81 29.85
C LYS A 541 -15.44 -3.85 29.87
N VAL A 542 -14.90 -3.50 28.70
CA VAL A 542 -13.84 -2.49 28.54
C VAL A 542 -14.26 -1.15 29.12
N TYR A 543 -15.48 -0.68 28.83
CA TYR A 543 -16.05 0.54 29.43
C TYR A 543 -16.04 0.52 30.97
N ARG A 544 -16.40 -0.62 31.58
CA ARG A 544 -16.39 -0.76 33.05
C ARG A 544 -14.97 -0.69 33.62
N GLU A 545 -14.01 -1.38 33.03
CA GLU A 545 -12.61 -1.33 33.48
C GLU A 545 -11.97 0.04 33.24
N LEU A 546 -12.30 0.69 32.13
CA LEU A 546 -11.83 2.03 31.80
C LEU A 546 -12.38 3.08 32.81
N THR A 547 -13.68 3.05 33.11
CA THR A 547 -14.29 3.98 34.10
C THR A 547 -13.88 3.70 35.55
N LYS A 548 -13.36 2.50 35.82
CA LYS A 548 -12.77 2.11 37.11
C LYS A 548 -11.31 2.57 37.22
N SER A 549 -10.51 2.42 36.19
CA SER A 549 -9.10 2.82 36.17
C SER A 549 -8.90 4.32 35.98
N MET A 550 -9.78 4.97 35.22
CA MET A 550 -9.77 6.40 34.88
C MET A 550 -11.15 7.01 35.17
N PRO A 551 -11.48 7.25 36.46
CA PRO A 551 -12.81 7.69 36.87
C PRO A 551 -13.21 9.06 36.30
N TRP A 552 -12.24 9.93 36.04
CA TRP A 552 -12.43 11.27 35.46
C TRP A 552 -13.10 11.24 34.07
N LEU A 553 -12.94 10.18 33.28
CA LEU A 553 -13.62 10.02 31.98
C LEU A 553 -15.15 10.02 32.08
N ARG A 554 -15.72 9.83 33.28
CA ARG A 554 -17.17 9.89 33.49
C ARG A 554 -17.75 11.30 33.35
N ALA A 555 -16.92 12.35 33.43
CA ALA A 555 -17.31 13.74 33.44
C ALA A 555 -16.63 14.50 32.29
N SER A 556 -17.43 14.99 31.33
CA SER A 556 -16.88 15.63 30.12
C SER A 556 -16.17 16.94 30.41
N ASP A 557 -16.66 17.71 31.39
CA ASP A 557 -16.05 18.95 31.86
C ASP A 557 -14.66 18.73 32.47
N VAL A 558 -14.44 17.60 33.17
CA VAL A 558 -13.10 17.23 33.66
C VAL A 558 -12.16 16.90 32.50
N VAL A 559 -12.66 16.16 31.50
CA VAL A 559 -11.87 15.81 30.31
C VAL A 559 -11.52 17.07 29.52
N GLU A 560 -12.47 17.98 29.31
CA GLU A 560 -12.26 19.25 28.60
C GLU A 560 -11.17 20.10 29.27
N GLU A 561 -11.16 20.21 30.60
CA GLU A 561 -10.10 20.92 31.32
C GLU A 561 -8.73 20.22 31.18
N MET A 562 -8.69 18.89 31.27
CA MET A 562 -7.44 18.14 31.03
C MET A 562 -6.93 18.32 29.58
N LEU A 563 -7.82 18.32 28.58
CA LEU A 563 -7.47 18.57 27.18
C LEU A 563 -6.96 20.00 26.99
N SER A 564 -7.57 20.99 27.65
CA SER A 564 -7.11 22.38 27.65
C SER A 564 -5.65 22.48 28.12
N ARG A 565 -5.29 21.82 29.23
CA ARG A 565 -3.91 21.78 29.72
C ARG A 565 -2.94 21.03 28.82
N LEU A 566 -3.40 20.02 28.10
CA LEU A 566 -2.58 19.33 27.09
C LEU A 566 -2.36 20.20 25.85
N ALA A 567 -3.36 20.98 25.44
CA ALA A 567 -3.30 21.85 24.27
C ALA A 567 -2.28 22.99 24.41
N GLU A 568 -1.91 23.35 25.64
CA GLU A 568 -0.79 24.25 25.93
C GLU A 568 0.56 23.70 25.41
N LYS A 569 0.64 22.41 25.08
CA LYS A 569 1.84 21.73 24.59
C LYS A 569 1.60 21.14 23.19
N PRO A 570 2.05 21.80 22.10
CA PRO A 570 1.84 21.33 20.73
C PRO A 570 2.31 19.90 20.46
N SER A 571 3.38 19.46 21.14
CA SER A 571 3.93 18.10 21.03
C SER A 571 3.02 16.99 21.59
N LYS A 572 1.87 17.33 22.20
CA LYS A 572 0.93 16.39 22.82
C LYS A 572 -0.37 16.20 22.01
N GLN A 573 -0.42 16.63 20.75
CA GLN A 573 -1.62 16.48 19.92
C GLN A 573 -2.11 15.02 19.82
N TYR A 574 -1.22 14.05 19.58
CA TYR A 574 -1.57 12.62 19.53
C TYR A 574 -2.26 12.12 20.81
N LEU A 575 -1.94 12.72 21.96
CA LEU A 575 -2.52 12.37 23.26
C LEU A 575 -3.88 13.02 23.45
N ILE A 576 -4.04 14.28 23.01
CA ILE A 576 -5.33 14.98 22.96
C ILE A 576 -6.32 14.15 22.14
N ASP A 577 -5.93 13.75 20.93
CA ASP A 577 -6.75 12.94 20.03
C ASP A 577 -7.15 11.60 20.66
N ALA A 578 -6.21 10.94 21.34
CA ALA A 578 -6.48 9.67 22.00
C ALA A 578 -7.44 9.79 23.19
N VAL A 579 -7.27 10.83 24.02
CA VAL A 579 -8.16 11.10 25.16
C VAL A 579 -9.56 11.47 24.71
N ASP A 580 -9.66 12.28 23.65
CA ASP A 580 -10.95 12.61 23.03
C ASP A 580 -11.67 11.35 22.52
N ALA A 581 -10.95 10.45 21.83
CA ALA A 581 -11.51 9.16 21.40
C ALA A 581 -11.99 8.28 22.58
N LEU A 582 -11.23 8.20 23.68
CA LEU A 582 -11.66 7.49 24.89
C LEU A 582 -12.93 8.13 25.50
N SER A 583 -12.99 9.46 25.55
CA SER A 583 -14.14 10.21 26.06
C SER A 583 -15.40 9.99 25.21
N ALA A 584 -15.25 10.05 23.88
CA ALA A 584 -16.31 9.76 22.92
C ALA A 584 -16.84 8.33 23.10
N PHE A 585 -15.94 7.34 23.22
CA PHE A 585 -16.30 5.96 23.49
C PHE A 585 -17.08 5.80 24.80
N VAL A 586 -16.61 6.37 25.91
CA VAL A 586 -17.30 6.35 27.21
C VAL A 586 -18.68 6.97 27.12
N LYS A 587 -18.82 8.09 26.41
CA LYS A 587 -20.10 8.77 26.16
C LYS A 587 -21.07 7.87 25.40
N VAL A 588 -20.62 7.19 24.34
CA VAL A 588 -21.43 6.25 23.55
C VAL A 588 -21.85 5.05 24.39
N GLN A 589 -20.94 4.40 25.10
CA GLN A 589 -21.24 3.22 25.92
C GLN A 589 -22.19 3.55 27.08
N ARG A 590 -22.02 4.71 27.73
CA ARG A 590 -22.94 5.20 28.77
C ARG A 590 -24.35 5.42 28.23
N ARG A 591 -24.49 6.00 27.02
CA ARG A 591 -25.78 6.19 26.35
C ARG A 591 -26.43 4.84 26.03
N LYS A 592 -25.67 3.88 25.47
CA LYS A 592 -26.14 2.51 25.19
C LYS A 592 -26.64 1.79 26.46
N LEU A 593 -25.88 1.85 27.56
CA LEU A 593 -26.28 1.25 28.84
C LEU A 593 -27.53 1.90 29.44
N SER A 594 -27.65 3.22 29.34
CA SER A 594 -28.83 3.94 29.81
C SER A 594 -30.08 3.58 29.00
N ALA A 595 -29.95 3.50 27.68
CA ALA A 595 -31.02 3.09 26.77
C ALA A 595 -31.46 1.64 27.03
N ALA A 596 -30.51 0.71 27.22
CA ALA A 596 -30.79 -0.68 27.57
C ALA A 596 -31.52 -0.78 28.91
N LYS A 597 -31.12 0.02 29.92
CA LYS A 597 -31.79 0.06 31.23
C LYS A 597 -33.20 0.65 31.14
N SER A 598 -33.41 1.71 30.35
CA SER A 598 -34.75 2.26 30.13
C SER A 598 -35.65 1.27 29.39
N GLU A 599 -35.10 0.54 28.42
CA GLU A 599 -35.83 -0.48 27.68
C GLU A 599 -36.20 -1.67 28.58
N GLN A 600 -35.27 -2.14 29.41
CA GLN A 600 -35.54 -3.20 30.37
C GLN A 600 -36.62 -2.79 31.38
N LYS A 601 -36.59 -1.53 31.86
CA LYS A 601 -37.67 -0.99 32.71
C LYS A 601 -39.01 -0.93 31.98
N ARG A 602 -39.02 -0.51 30.72
CA ARG A 602 -40.23 -0.46 29.88
C ARG A 602 -40.82 -1.85 29.67
N ARG A 603 -39.99 -2.86 29.38
CA ARG A 603 -40.41 -4.26 29.24
C ARG A 603 -40.93 -4.85 30.56
N ALA A 604 -40.27 -4.57 31.68
CA ALA A 604 -40.74 -5.00 33.00
C ALA A 604 -42.09 -4.36 33.37
N ALA A 605 -42.28 -3.07 33.06
CA ALA A 605 -43.56 -2.39 33.26
C ALA A 605 -44.68 -2.96 32.38
N ALA A 606 -44.39 -3.24 31.10
CA ALA A 606 -45.35 -3.83 30.16
C ALA A 606 -45.78 -5.25 30.57
N ALA A 607 -44.85 -6.09 31.03
CA ALA A 607 -45.15 -7.45 31.51
C ALA A 607 -46.04 -7.45 32.77
N THR A 608 -45.98 -6.39 33.58
CA THR A 608 -46.81 -6.25 34.79
C THR A 608 -48.24 -5.79 34.46
N GLN A 609 -48.47 -5.16 33.30
CA GLN A 609 -49.80 -4.71 32.89
C GLN A 609 -50.64 -5.79 32.18
N THR A 610 -50.02 -6.88 31.71
CA THR A 610 -50.73 -7.97 31.00
C THR A 610 -51.28 -9.05 31.93
N SER A 611 -51.03 -8.98 33.24
CA SER A 611 -51.53 -9.92 34.25
C SER A 611 -52.78 -9.42 34.99
N THR A 612 -53.70 -8.75 34.29
CA THR A 612 -55.04 -8.44 34.83
C THR A 612 -56.03 -9.49 34.29
N PRO A 613 -56.61 -10.37 35.11
CA PRO A 613 -57.58 -11.35 34.64
C PRO A 613 -58.83 -10.64 34.13
N SER A 614 -59.13 -10.83 32.85
CA SER A 614 -60.38 -10.40 32.23
C SER A 614 -61.54 -11.11 32.96
N PRO A 615 -62.54 -10.38 33.51
CA PRO A 615 -63.76 -10.99 34.02
C PRO A 615 -64.56 -11.61 32.88
N ALA A 616 -65.19 -12.74 33.19
CA ALA A 616 -65.97 -13.57 32.29
C ALA A 616 -67.11 -12.82 31.57
N ALA A 617 -67.38 -13.34 30.37
CA ALA A 617 -68.35 -12.89 29.39
C ALA A 617 -69.80 -12.74 29.88
N ALA A 618 -70.52 -11.82 29.25
CA ALA A 618 -71.97 -11.90 29.03
C ALA A 618 -72.29 -11.60 27.54
N PRO A 619 -73.25 -12.31 26.91
CA PRO A 619 -73.54 -12.16 25.48
C PRO A 619 -74.75 -11.25 25.23
N SER A 620 -74.67 -10.32 24.27
CA SER A 620 -75.85 -9.74 23.62
C SER A 620 -75.54 -9.01 22.31
N VAL A 621 -75.98 -9.63 21.20
CA VAL A 621 -76.73 -9.16 19.99
C VAL A 621 -76.44 -7.75 19.37
N PRO A 622 -76.51 -7.60 18.03
CA PRO A 622 -75.89 -6.50 17.29
C PRO A 622 -76.85 -5.35 16.95
N ALA A 623 -76.31 -4.14 16.74
CA ALA A 623 -77.01 -3.07 16.01
C ALA A 623 -76.04 -2.04 15.41
N PHE A 624 -76.36 -1.68 14.17
CA PHE A 624 -75.84 -0.63 13.31
C PHE A 624 -75.62 0.73 13.99
N THR A 625 -74.62 1.51 13.55
CA THR A 625 -74.81 2.67 12.63
C THR A 625 -73.53 3.48 12.42
N PHE A 626 -73.30 3.81 11.13
CA PHE A 626 -72.63 4.98 10.55
C PHE A 626 -72.17 6.11 11.50
N THR A 627 -70.98 6.68 11.26
CA THR A 627 -70.85 8.06 10.71
C THR A 627 -69.44 8.30 10.15
N VAL A 628 -69.38 8.70 8.88
CA VAL A 628 -68.21 9.18 8.13
C VAL A 628 -68.06 10.70 8.33
N PRO A 629 -66.87 11.25 8.62
CA PRO A 629 -66.59 12.66 8.38
C PRO A 629 -65.88 12.87 7.03
N PRO A 630 -66.15 14.00 6.34
CA PRO A 630 -65.75 14.21 4.95
C PRO A 630 -64.30 14.70 4.80
N ALA A 631 -63.74 14.34 3.65
CA ALA A 631 -62.47 14.80 3.10
C ALA A 631 -62.46 16.29 2.74
N PRO A 632 -61.26 16.88 2.57
CA PRO A 632 -61.01 17.81 1.49
C PRO A 632 -59.95 17.28 0.49
N GLU A 633 -60.36 17.35 -0.78
CA GLU A 633 -59.61 17.56 -2.03
C GLU A 633 -58.08 17.37 -2.07
N ALA A 634 -57.71 16.29 -2.75
CA ALA A 634 -56.88 16.21 -3.96
C ALA A 634 -55.64 17.12 -4.12
N ALA A 635 -54.46 16.49 -4.04
CA ALA A 635 -53.34 16.76 -4.94
C ALA A 635 -52.64 15.42 -5.25
N GLU A 636 -52.24 15.30 -6.51
CA GLU A 636 -51.72 14.13 -7.23
C GLU A 636 -50.44 13.54 -6.64
N ALA A 637 -50.29 12.20 -6.64
CA ALA A 637 -49.06 11.50 -7.04
C ALA A 637 -49.17 9.97 -6.82
N GLU A 638 -48.94 9.26 -7.93
CA GLU A 638 -48.27 7.96 -8.13
C GLU A 638 -48.48 6.76 -7.18
N ALA A 639 -48.75 5.64 -7.85
CA ALA A 639 -48.95 4.31 -7.31
C ALA A 639 -47.66 3.69 -6.73
N GLY A 640 -47.75 3.22 -5.49
CA GLY A 640 -46.80 2.31 -4.86
C GLY A 640 -47.56 1.21 -4.12
N ASP A 641 -47.35 -0.02 -4.58
CA ASP A 641 -47.91 -1.27 -4.08
C ASP A 641 -47.20 -1.68 -2.77
N GLU A 642 -47.85 -1.57 -1.62
CA GLU A 642 -47.33 -2.07 -0.33
C GLU A 642 -48.33 -3.00 0.36
N ARG A 643 -47.91 -4.25 0.47
CA ARG A 643 -48.56 -5.38 1.14
C ARG A 643 -48.14 -5.39 2.62
N PRO A 644 -49.04 -5.46 3.61
CA PRO A 644 -48.62 -5.45 5.01
C PRO A 644 -48.11 -6.82 5.45
N GLU A 645 -46.83 -6.89 5.83
CA GLU A 645 -46.22 -8.03 6.51
C GLU A 645 -46.78 -8.20 7.92
N THR A 646 -47.08 -9.45 8.26
CA THR A 646 -47.54 -9.88 9.59
C THR A 646 -46.33 -10.14 10.49
N PRO A 647 -46.33 -9.72 11.76
CA PRO A 647 -45.21 -9.97 12.67
C PRO A 647 -45.16 -11.46 13.13
N PRO A 648 -43.96 -12.05 13.28
CA PRO A 648 -43.82 -13.44 13.75
C PRO A 648 -44.06 -13.56 15.28
N PRO A 649 -44.46 -14.75 15.76
CA PRO A 649 -44.79 -15.00 17.16
C PRO A 649 -43.55 -15.02 18.09
N PRO A 650 -43.71 -14.71 19.39
CA PRO A 650 -42.61 -14.67 20.35
C PRO A 650 -42.15 -16.08 20.76
N LEU A 651 -40.83 -16.29 20.78
CA LEU A 651 -40.17 -17.52 21.24
C LEU A 651 -40.18 -17.62 22.78
N GLU A 652 -40.45 -18.83 23.27
CA GLU A 652 -40.44 -19.19 24.69
C GLU A 652 -39.01 -19.23 25.29
N PRO A 653 -38.83 -18.95 26.59
CA PRO A 653 -37.52 -18.98 27.24
C PRO A 653 -37.05 -20.40 27.56
N VAL A 654 -35.90 -20.77 27.00
CA VAL A 654 -35.14 -21.99 27.34
C VAL A 654 -34.55 -21.86 28.75
N THR A 655 -34.86 -22.84 29.61
CA THR A 655 -34.25 -23.00 30.93
C THR A 655 -32.86 -23.64 30.82
N PRO A 656 -31.86 -23.23 31.61
CA PRO A 656 -30.54 -23.85 31.58
C PRO A 656 -30.53 -25.16 32.37
N ALA A 657 -30.10 -26.23 31.72
CA ALA A 657 -29.76 -27.51 32.35
C ALA A 657 -28.42 -27.41 33.13
N PRO A 658 -28.23 -28.19 34.21
CA PRO A 658 -27.08 -28.07 35.09
C PRO A 658 -25.81 -28.72 34.52
N ALA A 659 -24.67 -28.13 34.87
CA ALA A 659 -23.33 -28.58 34.50
C ALA A 659 -22.98 -29.98 35.07
N PRO A 660 -22.22 -30.82 34.35
CA PRO A 660 -21.58 -31.97 34.96
C PRO A 660 -20.20 -31.61 35.50
N LEU A 661 -20.01 -31.93 36.78
CA LEU A 661 -18.73 -32.21 37.42
C LEU A 661 -17.99 -33.32 36.68
N PHE A 662 -16.69 -33.16 36.40
CA PHE A 662 -15.74 -34.27 36.53
C PHE A 662 -14.33 -33.75 36.84
N THR A 663 -13.68 -34.48 37.74
CA THR A 663 -12.38 -34.22 38.35
C THR A 663 -11.52 -35.48 38.19
N PHE A 664 -10.20 -35.28 38.05
CA PHE A 664 -9.07 -36.22 38.21
C PHE A 664 -8.87 -37.37 37.20
N TYR A 665 -7.69 -37.43 36.57
CA TYR A 665 -6.60 -38.31 37.04
C TYR A 665 -5.23 -37.99 36.39
N THR A 666 -4.21 -38.05 37.25
CA THR A 666 -2.77 -38.06 37.00
C THR A 666 -2.29 -39.36 36.34
N GLY A 667 -1.22 -39.30 35.55
CA GLY A 667 -0.49 -40.50 35.12
C GLY A 667 0.86 -40.17 34.49
N ALA A 668 1.93 -40.41 35.23
CA ALA A 668 3.32 -40.28 34.80
C ALA A 668 3.94 -41.65 34.49
N VAL A 669 5.14 -41.58 33.87
CA VAL A 669 6.25 -42.56 33.82
C VAL A 669 6.10 -43.74 32.81
N PRO A 670 7.17 -44.45 32.33
CA PRO A 670 8.58 -44.12 31.99
C PRO A 670 8.95 -44.46 30.52
N GLY A 671 10.19 -44.11 30.11
CA GLY A 671 10.87 -44.70 28.94
C GLY A 671 11.20 -46.20 29.10
N PRO A 672 11.81 -46.83 28.08
CA PRO A 672 13.29 -46.92 28.07
C PRO A 672 13.92 -46.79 26.68
N GLY A 673 15.23 -46.48 26.66
CA GLY A 673 16.09 -46.52 25.48
C GLY A 673 16.47 -47.93 25.05
N ASP A 674 17.13 -48.06 23.89
CA ASP A 674 18.56 -48.38 23.81
C ASP A 674 19.07 -48.30 22.35
N ALA A 675 20.38 -48.07 22.23
CA ALA A 675 21.34 -48.43 21.18
C ALA A 675 20.92 -48.49 19.69
N GLY A 676 21.64 -47.91 18.73
CA GLY A 676 23.01 -47.42 18.71
C GLY A 676 23.58 -47.36 17.29
N ALA A 677 24.85 -46.93 17.22
CA ALA A 677 25.81 -46.97 16.10
C ALA A 677 25.43 -46.18 14.83
N GLY A 678 26.25 -45.31 14.23
CA GLY A 678 27.68 -45.06 14.35
C GLY A 678 28.30 -45.05 12.94
N THR A 679 28.78 -43.90 12.45
CA THR A 679 29.88 -43.70 11.45
C THR A 679 29.96 -42.20 11.13
N MET A 680 30.96 -41.46 11.61
CA MET A 680 32.31 -41.23 11.05
C MET A 680 32.32 -40.79 9.56
N TYR A 681 32.58 -39.51 9.32
CA TYR A 681 33.45 -38.87 8.30
C TYR A 681 33.26 -37.34 8.51
N GLY A 682 34.25 -36.46 8.72
CA GLY A 682 35.70 -36.53 8.54
C GLY A 682 36.14 -35.50 7.50
N GLY A 683 36.71 -34.36 7.96
CA GLY A 683 37.52 -33.41 7.16
C GLY A 683 36.73 -32.32 6.44
N GLY A 684 37.19 -31.07 6.32
CA GLY A 684 38.47 -30.49 6.67
C GLY A 684 38.45 -29.01 6.31
N ILE A 685 39.15 -28.23 7.12
CA ILE A 685 39.50 -26.82 6.93
C ILE A 685 40.67 -26.75 5.95
N GLU A 686 40.62 -25.87 4.97
CA GLU A 686 41.81 -25.25 4.38
C GLU A 686 41.54 -23.76 4.17
N ASP A 687 42.30 -22.96 4.93
CA ASP A 687 42.72 -21.61 4.57
C ASP A 687 43.55 -21.66 3.28
N VAL A 688 43.64 -20.53 2.56
CA VAL A 688 44.89 -19.90 2.05
C VAL A 688 44.54 -18.65 1.23
N ASP A 689 45.18 -17.55 1.63
CA ASP A 689 45.62 -16.31 0.92
C ASP A 689 44.77 -15.65 -0.17
#